data_AF-A0A269Y1Z5-F1
#
_entry.id   AF-A0A269Y1Z5-F1
#
_cell.length_a   1.000
_cell.length_b   1.000
_cell.length_c   1.000
_cell.angle_alpha   90.00
_cell.angle_beta   90.00
_cell.angle_gamma   90.00
#
_symmetry.space_group_name_H-M   'P 1'
#
loop_
_entity.id
_entity.type
_entity.pdbx_description
1 polymer ?
#
loop_
_entity_poly.entity_id
_entity_poly.type
_entity_poly.pdbx_seq_one_letter_code
_entity_poly.pdbx_strand_id
1 'polypeptide(L)'
;MSSEEIIDPTVQHNASVRRVLLHMVLPFVLIIMTVGAIAWVGISSYRTTREGVSVLTRELMEATQHYIGQEVGDYIAPSAAGNLIAAGMIEHAPPLVSDKVFYSYGSVMLQKIPQLQSFYLADDQGNFTLITRSPDKDVLDHVRLVTQPGGAKVLHHVLFNTAGQQVRQYDAPAGDYDPRVRPWYKNTAGKDTIQWTQPYLFPTDKQFVMTSSLRFRRDDGHEMVFATNISLNELSAFLDKIKIGKSGSAMIVDGEGRVIAGRNLTQHAEAAGWDPDKMVLDPKIYPVFALGYDHYRVRGFGPKHVEWDSKTYITMASALPRYSQGWILLIAAPENDFGSFAHQSSRQSLQFAGIVTVFSLLLGALYIRQLRRTEAGNRRLAVQQSQVAQESGALQQVAVAPHLFDPAADALVLTEQLAQVTGARRASLWRFLHDGAAMVCDDTYDRTQNTHSGGFEMGREELGKFFDAIEEGSSFSVSNAATDERTTRFERLVMREVSTRALAVYPVHGPHGTLGMLALEDPVMLPHLLYFVELMASIAGTRFAAQDALEAQQKPVADSKTSAPVAVTGTPMSDNLLMRADEMADVTGASIYPSVAVLVVSFSDPVVEGNKETAALIALINQLATQVQSVAQEEHLFAVEVAGHRMICMAGCTTEPDPTALVRLANAALKMRETFMGALAAADLEPVFTMGMDFGPAFGGAVGQLPTVFNLWGQTVSLAELMAESAIDPGTIQVTERVYTNLRDRYLFRSRGSFFVPHLGLGRAYTLAARR
;
A
#
# COMPACT_ATOMS: atom_id res chain seq x y z
N MET A 1 -49.46 14.03 10.38
CA MET A 1 -48.83 14.04 9.05
C MET A 1 -47.47 13.39 9.20
N SER A 2 -47.11 12.55 8.23
CA SER A 2 -46.02 11.56 8.27
C SER A 2 -44.64 12.18 8.32
N SER A 3 -43.75 11.48 9.02
CA SER A 3 -42.36 11.80 9.35
C SER A 3 -41.37 11.69 8.17
N GLU A 4 -41.69 12.27 7.00
CA GLU A 4 -40.80 12.26 5.82
C GLU A 4 -40.14 13.62 5.49
N GLU A 5 -40.13 14.58 6.42
CA GLU A 5 -39.61 15.93 6.14
C GLU A 5 -38.46 16.34 7.08
N ILE A 6 -37.44 15.49 7.22
CA ILE A 6 -36.10 15.90 7.67
C ILE A 6 -35.07 15.06 6.89
N ILE A 7 -34.54 15.63 5.81
CA ILE A 7 -33.37 15.09 5.12
C ILE A 7 -32.16 15.85 5.68
N ASP A 8 -31.36 15.16 6.49
CA ASP A 8 -30.08 15.65 7.00
C ASP A 8 -29.00 15.52 5.89
N PRO A 9 -28.42 16.63 5.40
CA PRO A 9 -27.43 16.59 4.32
C PRO A 9 -26.02 16.16 4.80
N THR A 10 -25.83 15.79 6.07
CA THR A 10 -24.50 15.47 6.62
C THR A 10 -24.18 13.98 6.76
N VAL A 11 -25.11 13.08 6.43
CA VAL A 11 -24.85 11.64 6.50
C VAL A 11 -24.07 11.18 5.26
N GLN A 12 -22.75 11.39 5.29
CA GLN A 12 -21.83 10.55 4.54
C GLN A 12 -22.11 9.10 4.92
N HIS A 13 -22.70 8.34 3.99
CA HIS A 13 -22.73 6.90 4.11
C HIS A 13 -21.28 6.43 4.30
N ASN A 14 -20.97 5.99 5.52
CA ASN A 14 -19.78 5.20 5.84
C ASN A 14 -19.53 4.27 4.66
N ALA A 15 -18.38 4.42 4.00
CA ALA A 15 -17.98 3.56 2.91
C ALA A 15 -18.16 2.12 3.39
N SER A 16 -19.21 1.45 2.90
CA SER A 16 -19.67 0.20 3.52
C SER A 16 -18.47 -0.73 3.57
N VAL A 17 -18.19 -1.31 4.74
CA VAL A 17 -17.09 -2.28 4.94
C VAL A 17 -17.10 -3.33 3.81
N ARG A 18 -18.28 -3.69 3.31
CA ARG A 18 -18.53 -4.53 2.13
C ARG A 18 -17.80 -4.08 0.85
N ARG A 19 -17.75 -2.78 0.54
CA ARG A 19 -17.10 -2.23 -0.66
C ARG A 19 -15.56 -2.28 -0.53
N VAL A 20 -15.02 -2.01 0.66
CA VAL A 20 -13.58 -2.18 0.94
C VAL A 20 -13.19 -3.66 0.90
N LEU A 21 -13.98 -4.54 1.53
CA LEU A 21 -13.75 -5.98 1.51
C LEU A 21 -13.78 -6.56 0.09
N LEU A 22 -14.77 -6.18 -0.72
CA LEU A 22 -14.97 -6.76 -2.04
C LEU A 22 -13.97 -6.23 -3.08
N HIS A 23 -13.50 -4.98 -2.95
CA HIS A 23 -12.55 -4.39 -3.91
C HIS A 23 -11.07 -4.47 -3.50
N MET A 24 -10.74 -4.52 -2.22
CA MET A 24 -9.35 -4.66 -1.77
C MET A 24 -8.99 -6.08 -1.31
N VAL A 25 -9.84 -6.72 -0.49
CA VAL A 25 -9.48 -8.00 0.15
C VAL A 25 -9.63 -9.16 -0.82
N LEU A 26 -10.71 -9.21 -1.60
CA LEU A 26 -10.98 -10.28 -2.56
C LEU A 26 -9.85 -10.51 -3.59
N PRO A 27 -9.35 -9.50 -4.33
CA PRO A 27 -8.25 -9.72 -5.27
C PRO A 27 -6.95 -10.11 -4.57
N PHE A 28 -6.72 -9.65 -3.35
CA PHE A 28 -5.54 -10.03 -2.56
C PHE A 28 -5.59 -11.51 -2.16
N VAL A 29 -6.74 -11.98 -1.68
CA VAL A 29 -6.97 -13.41 -1.39
C VAL A 29 -6.84 -14.24 -2.66
N LEU A 30 -7.33 -13.76 -3.80
CA LEU A 30 -7.27 -14.48 -5.07
C LEU A 30 -5.83 -14.62 -5.57
N ILE A 31 -5.00 -13.58 -5.43
CA ILE A 31 -3.55 -13.64 -5.73
C ILE A 31 -2.83 -14.59 -4.77
N ILE A 32 -3.13 -14.55 -3.48
CA ILE A 32 -2.52 -15.48 -2.51
C ILE A 32 -2.90 -16.92 -2.84
N MET A 33 -4.16 -17.18 -3.20
CA MET A 33 -4.63 -18.50 -3.61
C MET A 33 -3.97 -18.99 -4.89
N THR A 34 -3.79 -18.15 -5.91
CA THR A 34 -3.10 -18.56 -7.15
C THR A 34 -1.63 -18.84 -6.91
N VAL A 35 -0.93 -17.99 -6.15
CA VAL A 35 0.47 -18.23 -5.76
C VAL A 35 0.58 -19.52 -4.94
N GLY A 36 -0.32 -19.74 -3.98
CA GLY A 36 -0.39 -20.97 -3.19
C GLY A 36 -0.63 -22.22 -4.04
N ALA A 37 -1.56 -22.15 -5.01
CA ALA A 37 -1.83 -23.25 -5.93
C ALA A 37 -0.63 -23.56 -6.83
N ILE A 38 0.05 -22.53 -7.37
CA ILE A 38 1.26 -22.70 -8.19
C ILE A 38 2.38 -23.35 -7.37
N ALA A 39 2.61 -22.87 -6.14
CA ALA A 39 3.61 -23.44 -5.23
C ALA A 39 3.28 -24.90 -4.89
N TRP A 40 2.01 -25.19 -4.59
CA TRP A 40 1.53 -26.54 -4.31
C TRP A 40 1.77 -27.48 -5.50
N VAL A 41 1.38 -27.06 -6.71
CA VAL A 41 1.59 -27.84 -7.95
C VAL A 41 3.08 -28.06 -8.19
N GLY A 42 3.92 -27.04 -7.99
CA GLY A 42 5.38 -27.16 -8.14
C GLY A 42 5.99 -28.17 -7.16
N ILE A 43 5.62 -28.10 -5.88
CA ILE A 43 6.09 -29.03 -4.83
C ILE A 43 5.57 -30.45 -5.08
N SER A 44 4.28 -30.59 -5.42
CA SER A 44 3.67 -31.87 -5.72
C SER A 44 4.33 -32.50 -6.94
N SER A 45 4.50 -31.75 -8.03
CA SER A 45 5.19 -32.19 -9.24
C SER A 45 6.62 -32.66 -8.94
N TYR A 46 7.37 -31.91 -8.11
CA TYR A 46 8.71 -32.33 -7.68
C TYR A 46 8.69 -33.68 -6.95
N ARG A 47 7.76 -33.87 -5.99
CA ARG A 47 7.62 -35.13 -5.24
C ARG A 47 7.21 -36.29 -6.15
N THR A 48 6.16 -36.11 -6.95
CA THR A 48 5.66 -37.15 -7.87
C THR A 48 6.71 -37.54 -8.91
N THR A 49 7.49 -36.57 -9.43
CA THR A 49 8.56 -36.87 -10.38
C THR A 49 9.68 -37.68 -9.72
N ARG A 50 10.07 -37.32 -8.49
CA ARG A 50 11.11 -38.06 -7.74
C ARG A 50 10.67 -39.50 -7.45
N GLU A 51 9.42 -39.70 -7.04
CA GLU A 51 8.86 -41.04 -6.81
C GLU A 51 8.79 -41.84 -8.11
N GLY A 52 8.32 -41.23 -9.21
CA GLY A 52 8.25 -41.87 -10.53
C GLY A 52 9.62 -42.30 -11.08
N VAL A 53 10.67 -41.53 -10.83
CA VAL A 53 12.06 -41.91 -11.19
C VAL A 53 12.49 -43.18 -10.48
N SER A 54 12.20 -43.32 -9.19
CA SER A 54 12.61 -44.50 -8.42
C SER A 54 11.94 -45.79 -8.93
N VAL A 55 10.66 -45.68 -9.34
CA VAL A 55 9.91 -46.80 -9.93
C VAL A 55 10.44 -47.14 -11.31
N LEU A 56 10.58 -46.14 -12.20
CA LEU A 56 11.11 -46.35 -13.55
C LEU A 56 12.54 -46.91 -13.52
N THR A 57 13.37 -46.44 -12.58
CA THR A 57 14.75 -46.92 -12.43
C THR A 57 14.76 -48.39 -11.99
N ARG A 58 13.81 -48.81 -11.14
CA ARG A 58 13.66 -50.22 -10.76
C ARG A 58 13.26 -51.08 -11.95
N GLU A 59 12.25 -50.67 -12.73
CA GLU A 59 11.80 -51.39 -13.92
C GLU A 59 12.90 -51.48 -14.99
N LEU A 60 13.61 -50.37 -15.25
CA LEU A 60 14.75 -50.34 -16.16
C LEU A 60 15.86 -51.26 -15.69
N MET A 61 16.15 -51.29 -14.38
CA MET A 61 17.20 -52.14 -13.83
C MET A 61 16.81 -53.62 -13.88
N GLU A 62 15.56 -53.97 -13.63
CA GLU A 62 15.04 -55.34 -13.80
C GLU A 62 15.12 -55.80 -15.27
N ALA A 63 14.73 -54.93 -16.21
CA ALA A 63 14.88 -55.20 -17.65
C ALA A 63 16.36 -55.34 -18.05
N THR A 64 17.22 -54.46 -17.54
CA THR A 64 18.67 -54.50 -17.76
C THR A 64 19.26 -55.78 -17.19
N GLN A 65 18.82 -56.23 -16.00
CA GLN A 65 19.26 -57.49 -15.42
C GLN A 65 18.91 -58.68 -16.31
N HIS A 66 17.67 -58.75 -16.79
CA HIS A 66 17.26 -59.84 -17.67
C HIS A 66 18.08 -59.86 -18.96
N TYR A 67 18.27 -58.68 -19.56
CA TYR A 67 19.09 -58.52 -20.76
C TYR A 67 20.55 -58.94 -20.54
N ILE A 68 21.22 -58.45 -19.49
CA ILE A 68 22.62 -58.79 -19.20
C ILE A 68 22.75 -60.26 -18.83
N GLY A 69 21.84 -60.80 -18.01
CA GLY A 69 21.84 -62.22 -17.65
C GLY A 69 21.68 -63.11 -18.88
N GLN A 70 20.85 -62.71 -19.84
CA GLN A 70 20.69 -63.41 -21.12
C GLN A 70 21.95 -63.29 -21.99
N GLU A 71 22.50 -62.09 -22.17
CA GLU A 71 23.73 -61.83 -22.93
C GLU A 71 24.94 -62.62 -22.38
N VAL A 72 25.10 -62.67 -21.05
CA VAL A 72 26.13 -63.51 -20.40
C VAL A 72 25.86 -64.99 -20.64
N GLY A 73 24.59 -65.41 -20.59
CA GLY A 73 24.19 -66.77 -20.91
C GLY A 73 24.52 -67.16 -22.35
N ASP A 74 24.18 -66.30 -23.31
CA ASP A 74 24.44 -66.46 -24.74
C ASP A 74 25.94 -66.40 -25.05
N TYR A 75 26.73 -65.69 -24.24
CA TYR A 75 28.18 -65.71 -24.31
C TYR A 75 28.75 -67.09 -23.91
N ILE A 76 28.23 -67.71 -22.84
CA ILE A 76 28.74 -68.99 -22.32
C ILE A 76 28.20 -70.20 -23.10
N ALA A 77 26.98 -70.11 -23.63
CA ALA A 77 26.25 -71.21 -24.25
C ALA A 77 26.99 -71.97 -25.38
N PRO A 78 27.74 -71.32 -26.30
CA PRO A 78 28.37 -72.00 -27.43
C PRO A 78 29.39 -73.08 -27.03
N SER A 79 30.00 -72.96 -25.86
CA SER A 79 30.93 -73.97 -25.33
C SER A 79 30.19 -75.29 -25.01
N ALA A 80 29.07 -75.19 -24.29
CA ALA A 80 28.26 -76.35 -23.93
C ALA A 80 27.58 -76.99 -25.16
N ALA A 81 26.93 -76.17 -25.99
CA ALA A 81 26.32 -76.66 -27.23
C ALA A 81 27.36 -77.26 -28.17
N GLY A 82 28.55 -76.67 -28.22
CA GLY A 82 29.66 -77.15 -29.03
C GLY A 82 30.17 -78.52 -28.61
N ASN A 83 30.30 -78.77 -27.30
CA ASN A 83 30.70 -80.09 -26.79
C ASN A 83 29.73 -81.20 -27.22
N LEU A 84 28.42 -80.95 -27.20
CA LEU A 84 27.42 -81.93 -27.62
C LEU A 84 27.57 -82.28 -29.11
N ILE A 85 27.73 -81.27 -29.95
CA ILE A 85 27.92 -81.46 -31.40
C ILE A 85 29.22 -82.22 -31.66
N ALA A 86 30.33 -81.78 -31.05
CA ALA A 86 31.64 -82.39 -31.26
C ALA A 86 31.71 -83.82 -30.73
N ALA A 87 31.15 -84.09 -29.55
CA ALA A 87 31.06 -85.44 -29.01
C ALA A 87 30.30 -86.37 -29.96
N GLY A 88 29.11 -85.96 -30.44
CA GLY A 88 28.35 -86.76 -31.40
C GLY A 88 29.05 -86.98 -32.74
N MET A 89 29.85 -86.01 -33.21
CA MET A 89 30.68 -86.18 -34.41
C MET A 89 31.84 -87.17 -34.20
N ILE A 90 32.38 -87.24 -32.98
CA ILE A 90 33.55 -88.07 -32.63
C ILE A 90 33.13 -89.49 -32.19
N GLU A 91 31.96 -89.63 -31.57
CA GLU A 91 31.42 -90.88 -31.02
C GLU A 91 31.40 -92.02 -32.06
N HIS A 92 31.03 -91.69 -33.30
CA HIS A 92 30.95 -92.63 -34.42
C HIS A 92 32.11 -92.50 -35.42
N ALA A 93 33.09 -91.63 -35.15
CA ALA A 93 34.23 -91.44 -36.04
C ALA A 93 35.26 -92.57 -35.84
N PRO A 94 35.75 -93.22 -36.92
CA PRO A 94 36.84 -94.17 -36.80
C PRO A 94 38.07 -93.52 -36.15
N PRO A 95 38.84 -94.24 -35.31
CA PRO A 95 39.99 -93.67 -34.58
C PRO A 95 41.01 -92.96 -35.48
N LEU A 96 41.19 -93.45 -36.72
CA LEU A 96 42.11 -92.89 -37.72
C LEU A 96 41.72 -91.47 -38.20
N VAL A 97 40.44 -91.10 -38.09
CA VAL A 97 39.89 -89.83 -38.60
C VAL A 97 39.42 -88.92 -37.46
N SER A 98 39.27 -89.44 -36.23
CA SER A 98 38.84 -88.70 -35.05
C SER A 98 39.62 -87.39 -34.83
N ASP A 99 40.95 -87.42 -34.96
CA ASP A 99 41.78 -86.21 -34.81
C ASP A 99 41.48 -85.17 -35.89
N LYS A 100 41.23 -85.60 -37.14
CA LYS A 100 40.87 -84.67 -38.23
C LYS A 100 39.52 -84.02 -37.97
N VAL A 101 38.53 -84.80 -37.52
CA VAL A 101 37.21 -84.28 -37.15
C VAL A 101 37.35 -83.26 -36.02
N PHE A 102 38.11 -83.60 -34.98
CA PHE A 102 38.41 -82.72 -33.85
C PHE A 102 39.05 -81.38 -34.30
N TYR A 103 40.13 -81.44 -35.09
CA TYR A 103 40.82 -80.25 -35.55
C TYR A 103 39.98 -79.41 -36.53
N SER A 104 39.22 -80.03 -37.44
CA SER A 104 38.36 -79.30 -38.36
C SER A 104 37.23 -78.58 -37.63
N TYR A 105 36.57 -79.26 -36.70
CA TYR A 105 35.55 -78.65 -35.85
C TYR A 105 36.13 -77.50 -35.01
N GLY A 106 37.21 -77.77 -34.29
CA GLY A 106 37.84 -76.80 -33.40
C GLY A 106 38.35 -75.57 -34.17
N SER A 107 38.93 -75.75 -35.35
CA SER A 107 39.44 -74.64 -36.17
C SER A 107 38.33 -73.68 -36.59
N VAL A 108 37.20 -74.22 -37.07
CA VAL A 108 36.05 -73.39 -37.47
C VAL A 108 35.46 -72.67 -36.27
N MET A 109 35.28 -73.38 -35.15
CA MET A 109 34.69 -72.78 -33.94
C MET A 109 35.60 -71.70 -33.34
N LEU A 110 36.92 -71.92 -33.26
CA LEU A 110 37.87 -70.90 -32.77
C LEU A 110 37.98 -69.70 -33.71
N GLN A 111 37.74 -69.85 -35.02
CA GLN A 111 37.72 -68.71 -35.94
C GLN A 111 36.39 -67.94 -35.89
N LYS A 112 35.26 -68.62 -35.67
CA LYS A 112 33.92 -67.99 -35.74
C LYS A 112 33.38 -67.53 -34.40
N ILE A 113 33.87 -68.08 -33.29
CA ILE A 113 33.36 -67.81 -31.95
C ILE A 113 34.50 -67.30 -31.06
N PRO A 114 34.70 -65.97 -30.99
CA PRO A 114 35.81 -65.36 -30.26
C PRO A 114 35.90 -65.77 -28.78
N GLN A 115 34.77 -66.03 -28.11
CA GLN A 115 34.77 -66.38 -26.69
C GLN A 115 35.37 -67.76 -26.34
N LEU A 116 35.49 -68.68 -27.30
CA LEU A 116 36.07 -70.00 -27.08
C LEU A 116 37.59 -69.92 -27.19
N GLN A 117 38.34 -70.38 -26.19
CA GLN A 117 39.81 -70.26 -26.16
C GLN A 117 40.50 -71.50 -26.73
N SER A 118 40.01 -72.68 -26.38
CA SER A 118 40.61 -73.95 -26.77
C SER A 118 39.62 -75.11 -26.65
N PHE A 119 39.91 -76.19 -27.38
CA PHE A 119 39.21 -77.46 -27.30
C PHE A 119 40.18 -78.57 -26.91
N TYR A 120 39.67 -79.57 -26.20
CA TYR A 120 40.41 -80.74 -25.72
C TYR A 120 39.67 -82.03 -26.06
N LEU A 121 40.44 -83.06 -26.33
CA LEU A 121 39.97 -84.43 -26.42
C LEU A 121 40.96 -85.34 -25.68
N ALA A 122 40.47 -86.15 -24.75
CA ALA A 122 41.26 -87.21 -24.14
C ALA A 122 40.46 -88.48 -23.93
N ASP A 123 41.17 -89.60 -23.83
CA ASP A 123 40.60 -90.92 -23.55
C ASP A 123 41.04 -91.46 -22.18
N ASP A 124 40.48 -92.62 -21.80
CA ASP A 124 40.83 -93.35 -20.57
C ASP A 124 42.27 -93.89 -20.54
N GLN A 125 42.94 -93.99 -21.69
CA GLN A 125 44.36 -94.38 -21.81
C GLN A 125 45.32 -93.20 -21.60
N GLY A 126 44.80 -91.97 -21.56
CA GLY A 126 45.60 -90.76 -21.38
C GLY A 126 46.16 -90.18 -22.68
N ASN A 127 45.64 -90.59 -23.84
CA ASN A 127 45.87 -89.86 -25.08
C ASN A 127 45.24 -88.47 -24.97
N PHE A 128 45.89 -87.47 -25.55
CA PHE A 128 45.47 -86.08 -25.42
C PHE A 128 45.72 -85.31 -26.72
N THR A 129 44.68 -84.61 -27.16
CA THR A 129 44.69 -83.72 -28.31
C THR A 129 44.08 -82.38 -27.90
N LEU A 130 44.68 -81.28 -28.34
CA LEU A 130 44.29 -79.91 -28.02
C LEU A 130 44.37 -79.07 -29.30
N ILE A 131 43.43 -78.16 -29.45
CA ILE A 131 43.54 -77.05 -30.39
C ILE A 131 43.27 -75.74 -29.66
N THR A 132 44.19 -74.79 -29.76
CA THR A 132 44.13 -73.50 -29.05
C THR A 132 44.51 -72.36 -29.98
N ARG A 133 44.09 -71.14 -29.64
CA ARG A 133 44.68 -69.95 -30.27
C ARG A 133 46.10 -69.75 -29.76
N SER A 134 46.99 -69.41 -30.68
CA SER A 134 48.32 -68.90 -30.36
C SER A 134 48.20 -67.47 -29.78
N PRO A 135 49.23 -66.96 -29.08
CA PRO A 135 49.32 -65.52 -28.76
C PRO A 135 49.18 -64.61 -29.98
N ASP A 136 49.58 -65.11 -31.17
CA ASP A 136 49.24 -64.50 -32.45
C ASP A 136 47.82 -64.91 -32.87
N LYS A 137 46.88 -63.96 -32.87
CA LYS A 137 45.44 -64.21 -32.99
C LYS A 137 45.02 -64.87 -34.31
N ASP A 138 45.85 -64.77 -35.35
CA ASP A 138 45.60 -65.36 -36.67
C ASP A 138 46.22 -66.76 -36.84
N VAL A 139 46.72 -67.35 -35.74
CA VAL A 139 47.36 -68.67 -35.74
C VAL A 139 46.70 -69.59 -34.73
N LEU A 140 46.38 -70.81 -35.17
CA LEU A 140 45.88 -71.90 -34.35
C LEU A 140 47.01 -72.89 -34.08
N ASP A 141 47.11 -73.38 -32.85
CA ASP A 141 48.09 -74.37 -32.44
C ASP A 141 47.40 -75.72 -32.20
N HIS A 142 47.80 -76.71 -32.99
CA HIS A 142 47.37 -78.10 -32.85
C HIS A 142 48.39 -78.84 -32.01
N VAL A 143 47.96 -79.37 -30.87
CA VAL A 143 48.83 -80.00 -29.89
C VAL A 143 48.39 -81.44 -29.68
N ARG A 144 49.34 -82.37 -29.75
CA ARG A 144 49.09 -83.78 -29.42
C ARG A 144 50.13 -84.30 -28.44
N LEU A 145 49.69 -85.06 -27.44
CA LEU A 145 50.59 -85.78 -26.56
C LEU A 145 51.13 -87.02 -27.28
N VAL A 146 52.44 -87.09 -27.46
CA VAL A 146 53.13 -88.17 -28.16
C VAL A 146 54.19 -88.77 -27.24
N THR A 147 54.30 -90.09 -27.24
CA THR A 147 55.40 -90.80 -26.56
C THR A 147 56.50 -91.06 -27.58
N GLN A 148 57.67 -90.46 -27.40
CA GLN A 148 58.81 -90.63 -28.31
C GLN A 148 59.46 -92.02 -28.16
N PRO A 149 60.20 -92.49 -29.18
CA PRO A 149 61.02 -93.69 -29.08
C PRO A 149 62.06 -93.52 -27.94
N GLY A 150 61.83 -94.19 -26.81
CA GLY A 150 62.60 -93.98 -25.56
C GLY A 150 61.72 -93.69 -24.33
N GLY A 151 60.40 -93.55 -24.49
CA GLY A 151 59.43 -93.45 -23.39
C GLY A 151 59.21 -92.04 -22.85
N ALA A 152 59.97 -91.04 -23.31
CA ALA A 152 59.75 -89.64 -22.98
C ALA A 152 58.46 -89.12 -23.65
N LYS A 153 57.61 -88.42 -22.88
CA LYS A 153 56.39 -87.78 -23.39
C LYS A 153 56.67 -86.34 -23.81
N VAL A 154 56.22 -85.97 -24.99
CA VAL A 154 56.29 -84.61 -25.53
C VAL A 154 54.92 -84.14 -26.01
N LEU A 155 54.70 -82.83 -25.95
CA LEU A 155 53.61 -82.17 -26.63
C LEU A 155 54.12 -81.76 -28.01
N HIS A 156 53.57 -82.38 -29.05
CA HIS A 156 53.88 -82.06 -30.44
C HIS A 156 52.97 -80.93 -30.91
N HIS A 157 53.56 -79.78 -31.25
CA HIS A 157 52.86 -78.57 -31.69
C HIS A 157 52.95 -78.39 -33.21
N VAL A 158 51.83 -78.08 -33.85
CA VAL A 158 51.73 -77.74 -35.27
C VAL A 158 50.84 -76.52 -35.43
N LEU A 159 51.42 -75.41 -35.89
CA LEU A 159 50.76 -74.11 -36.00
C LEU A 159 50.23 -73.91 -37.41
N PHE A 160 48.98 -73.46 -37.52
CA PHE A 160 48.29 -73.18 -38.77
C PHE A 160 47.79 -71.74 -38.81
N ASN A 161 47.92 -71.07 -39.97
CA ASN A 161 47.30 -69.76 -40.18
C ASN A 161 45.79 -69.88 -40.46
N THR A 162 45.09 -68.75 -40.56
CA THR A 162 43.65 -68.70 -40.89
C THR A 162 43.27 -69.32 -42.23
N ALA A 163 44.21 -69.42 -43.18
CA ALA A 163 44.03 -70.11 -44.47
C ALA A 163 44.23 -71.64 -44.38
N GLY A 164 44.53 -72.17 -43.19
CA GLY A 164 44.78 -73.60 -42.95
C GLY A 164 46.15 -74.08 -43.40
N GLN A 165 47.09 -73.16 -43.65
CA GLN A 165 48.47 -73.50 -44.04
C GLN A 165 49.33 -73.64 -42.80
N GLN A 166 50.15 -74.69 -42.76
CA GLN A 166 51.10 -74.92 -41.68
C GLN A 166 52.21 -73.86 -41.69
N VAL A 167 52.37 -73.17 -40.55
CA VAL A 167 53.35 -72.09 -40.35
C VAL A 167 54.61 -72.62 -39.66
N ARG A 168 54.45 -73.46 -38.62
CA ARG A 168 55.56 -73.94 -37.79
C ARG A 168 55.19 -75.26 -37.12
N GLN A 169 56.18 -76.09 -36.81
CA GLN A 169 56.03 -77.25 -35.93
C GLN A 169 57.20 -77.36 -34.96
N TYR A 170 56.96 -77.83 -33.74
CA TYR A 170 58.00 -78.06 -32.73
C TYR A 170 57.49 -79.00 -31.62
N ASP A 171 58.42 -79.62 -30.87
CA ASP A 171 58.09 -80.43 -29.68
C ASP A 171 58.43 -79.66 -28.41
N ALA A 172 57.56 -79.75 -27.40
CA ALA A 172 57.79 -79.25 -26.05
C ALA A 172 57.76 -80.42 -25.04
N PRO A 173 58.60 -80.41 -23.98
CA PRO A 173 58.52 -81.42 -22.93
C PRO A 173 57.13 -81.46 -22.29
N ALA A 174 56.50 -82.65 -22.22
CA ALA A 174 55.19 -82.79 -21.59
C ALA A 174 55.28 -82.87 -20.05
N GLY A 175 56.46 -83.17 -19.49
CA GLY A 175 56.64 -83.43 -18.06
C GLY A 175 55.70 -84.53 -17.57
N ASP A 176 55.10 -84.32 -16.40
CA ASP A 176 54.15 -85.24 -15.77
C ASP A 176 52.69 -84.99 -16.21
N TYR A 177 52.47 -84.44 -17.41
CA TYR A 177 51.13 -84.14 -17.89
C TYR A 177 50.32 -85.42 -18.12
N ASP A 178 49.21 -85.56 -17.38
CA ASP A 178 48.16 -86.56 -17.60
C ASP A 178 46.79 -85.84 -17.67
N PRO A 179 46.03 -85.98 -18.78
CA PRO A 179 44.71 -85.35 -18.89
C PRO A 179 43.72 -85.86 -17.82
N ARG A 180 43.85 -87.09 -17.34
CA ARG A 180 42.85 -87.75 -16.48
C ARG A 180 42.79 -87.20 -15.06
N VAL A 181 43.89 -86.63 -14.58
CA VAL A 181 43.95 -85.96 -13.27
C VAL A 181 43.54 -84.49 -13.34
N ARG A 182 43.28 -83.95 -14.54
CA ARG A 182 42.90 -82.54 -14.72
C ARG A 182 41.45 -82.29 -14.29
N PRO A 183 41.14 -81.07 -13.80
CA PRO A 183 39.79 -80.74 -13.34
C PRO A 183 38.68 -81.03 -14.36
N TRP A 184 38.93 -80.71 -15.64
CA TRP A 184 37.97 -80.89 -16.75
C TRP A 184 37.72 -82.36 -17.12
N TYR A 185 38.65 -83.27 -16.82
CA TYR A 185 38.45 -84.70 -17.04
C TYR A 185 37.77 -85.32 -15.81
N LYS A 186 38.29 -85.01 -14.62
CA LYS A 186 37.85 -85.60 -13.35
C LYS A 186 36.41 -85.20 -12.99
N ASN A 187 35.98 -83.97 -13.29
CA ASN A 187 34.63 -83.51 -12.94
C ASN A 187 33.50 -84.26 -13.68
N THR A 188 33.81 -84.95 -14.79
CA THR A 188 32.88 -85.76 -15.59
C THR A 188 32.75 -87.21 -15.11
N ALA A 189 33.52 -87.64 -14.12
CA ALA A 189 33.51 -89.04 -13.68
C ALA A 189 32.11 -89.49 -13.24
N GLY A 190 31.60 -90.56 -13.86
CA GLY A 190 30.27 -91.12 -13.57
C GLY A 190 29.10 -90.28 -14.07
N LYS A 191 29.32 -89.31 -14.98
CA LYS A 191 28.29 -88.43 -15.52
C LYS A 191 28.38 -88.35 -17.04
N ASP A 192 27.22 -88.32 -17.70
CA ASP A 192 27.03 -88.23 -19.15
C ASP A 192 26.47 -86.86 -19.59
N THR A 193 26.39 -85.91 -18.67
CA THR A 193 25.92 -84.54 -18.90
C THR A 193 27.08 -83.56 -18.80
N ILE A 194 26.92 -82.38 -19.43
CA ILE A 194 27.94 -81.33 -19.41
C ILE A 194 28.27 -80.94 -17.97
N GLN A 195 29.56 -80.98 -17.63
CA GLN A 195 30.09 -80.52 -16.36
C GLN A 195 30.97 -79.29 -16.58
N TRP A 196 30.88 -78.33 -15.66
CA TRP A 196 31.73 -77.15 -15.67
C TRP A 196 32.79 -77.28 -14.57
N THR A 197 34.02 -76.84 -14.87
CA THR A 197 35.06 -76.70 -13.84
C THR A 197 34.87 -75.41 -13.06
N GLN A 198 35.45 -75.33 -11.86
CA GLN A 198 35.76 -74.02 -11.27
C GLN A 198 36.82 -73.30 -12.13
N PRO A 199 36.92 -71.97 -12.06
CA PRO A 199 38.00 -71.22 -12.73
C PRO A 199 39.38 -71.73 -12.33
N TYR A 200 40.26 -71.88 -13.31
CA TYR A 200 41.67 -72.17 -13.04
C TYR A 200 42.58 -71.47 -14.03
N LEU A 201 43.85 -71.31 -13.66
CA LEU A 201 44.84 -70.67 -14.51
C LEU A 201 45.23 -71.61 -15.66
N PHE A 202 45.04 -71.15 -16.90
CA PHE A 202 45.57 -71.82 -18.08
C PHE A 202 47.04 -71.45 -18.27
N PRO A 203 47.99 -72.39 -18.16
CA PRO A 203 49.42 -72.08 -18.07
C PRO A 203 50.00 -71.41 -19.33
N THR A 204 49.50 -71.75 -20.52
CA THR A 204 50.08 -71.29 -21.80
C THR A 204 49.99 -69.77 -21.96
N ASP A 205 48.83 -69.19 -21.65
CA ASP A 205 48.54 -67.77 -21.93
C ASP A 205 48.37 -66.93 -20.64
N LYS A 206 48.58 -67.53 -19.46
CA LYS A 206 48.28 -66.94 -18.14
C LYS A 206 46.88 -66.31 -18.09
N GLN A 207 45.89 -67.00 -18.63
CA GLN A 207 44.49 -66.57 -18.57
C GLN A 207 43.70 -67.47 -17.63
N PHE A 208 42.69 -66.90 -16.96
CA PHE A 208 41.74 -67.74 -16.25
C PHE A 208 40.74 -68.29 -17.23
N VAL A 209 40.53 -69.59 -17.15
CA VAL A 209 39.57 -70.29 -17.99
C VAL A 209 38.57 -71.02 -17.14
N MET A 210 37.38 -71.18 -17.70
CA MET A 210 36.40 -72.14 -17.24
C MET A 210 36.17 -73.15 -18.36
N THR A 211 36.13 -74.43 -18.02
CA THR A 211 36.02 -75.50 -18.99
C THR A 211 34.66 -76.18 -18.89
N SER A 212 33.94 -76.26 -20.00
CA SER A 212 32.81 -77.18 -20.14
C SER A 212 33.35 -78.53 -20.60
N SER A 213 32.83 -79.63 -20.07
CA SER A 213 33.34 -80.97 -20.38
C SER A 213 32.21 -81.97 -20.49
N LEU A 214 32.29 -82.86 -21.47
CA LEU A 214 31.31 -83.91 -21.72
C LEU A 214 32.03 -85.24 -21.87
N ARG A 215 31.65 -86.21 -21.06
CA ARG A 215 32.11 -87.60 -21.17
C ARG A 215 31.12 -88.39 -22.03
N PHE A 216 31.65 -89.16 -22.96
CA PHE A 216 30.88 -90.04 -23.84
C PHE A 216 31.69 -91.31 -24.13
N ARG A 217 31.04 -92.35 -24.63
CA ARG A 217 31.68 -93.62 -24.98
C ARG A 217 31.72 -93.78 -26.48
N ARG A 218 32.90 -94.02 -27.05
CA ARG A 218 33.08 -94.23 -28.49
C ARG A 218 32.70 -95.67 -28.87
N ASP A 219 32.42 -95.92 -30.15
CA ASP A 219 32.05 -97.24 -30.69
C ASP A 219 33.08 -98.35 -30.41
N ASP A 220 34.34 -98.00 -30.14
CA ASP A 220 35.40 -98.95 -29.77
C ASP A 220 35.49 -99.26 -28.26
N GLY A 221 34.54 -98.74 -27.47
CA GLY A 221 34.39 -99.02 -26.05
C GLY A 221 35.18 -98.09 -25.11
N HIS A 222 36.06 -97.24 -25.64
CA HIS A 222 36.84 -96.30 -24.84
C HIS A 222 36.00 -95.11 -24.36
N GLU A 223 36.24 -94.68 -23.12
CA GLU A 223 35.65 -93.46 -22.59
C GLU A 223 36.43 -92.23 -23.04
N MET A 224 35.73 -91.31 -23.69
CA MET A 224 36.27 -90.05 -24.20
C MET A 224 35.72 -88.89 -23.37
N VAL A 225 36.53 -87.86 -23.21
CA VAL A 225 36.09 -86.56 -22.69
C VAL A 225 36.45 -85.48 -23.70
N PHE A 226 35.42 -84.80 -24.21
CA PHE A 226 35.58 -83.59 -25.00
C PHE A 226 35.35 -82.38 -24.10
N ALA A 227 36.21 -81.37 -24.21
CA ALA A 227 36.11 -80.20 -23.36
C ALA A 227 36.45 -78.91 -24.10
N THR A 228 35.85 -77.80 -23.67
CA THR A 228 36.04 -76.48 -24.29
C THR A 228 36.30 -75.43 -23.22
N ASN A 229 37.37 -74.68 -23.38
CA ASN A 229 37.67 -73.52 -22.54
C ASN A 229 36.97 -72.26 -23.00
N ILE A 230 36.46 -71.52 -22.03
CA ILE A 230 36.04 -70.13 -22.17
C ILE A 230 37.03 -69.27 -21.40
N SER A 231 37.50 -68.18 -22.03
CA SER A 231 38.35 -67.19 -21.36
C SER A 231 37.50 -66.28 -20.45
N LEU A 232 37.81 -66.26 -19.15
CA LEU A 232 37.16 -65.35 -18.21
C LEU A 232 37.66 -63.91 -18.36
N ASN A 233 38.86 -63.75 -18.93
CA ASN A 233 39.40 -62.44 -19.30
C ASN A 233 38.59 -61.82 -20.45
N GLU A 234 38.27 -62.58 -21.49
CA GLU A 234 37.40 -62.11 -22.58
C GLU A 234 35.95 -61.89 -22.10
N LEU A 235 35.45 -62.73 -21.18
CA LEU A 235 34.16 -62.49 -20.52
C LEU A 235 34.16 -61.17 -19.74
N SER A 236 35.26 -60.85 -19.05
CA SER A 236 35.42 -59.57 -18.35
C SER A 236 35.41 -58.38 -19.31
N ALA A 237 36.13 -58.49 -20.44
CA ALA A 237 36.14 -57.48 -21.49
C ALA A 237 34.76 -57.33 -22.17
N PHE A 238 33.98 -58.41 -22.24
CA PHE A 238 32.60 -58.38 -22.69
C PHE A 238 31.70 -57.61 -21.71
N LEU A 239 31.77 -57.92 -20.41
CA LEU A 239 31.01 -57.20 -19.36
C LEU A 239 31.32 -55.70 -19.36
N ASP A 240 32.58 -55.31 -19.57
CA ASP A 240 32.98 -53.89 -19.65
C ASP A 240 32.41 -53.15 -20.87
N LYS A 241 32.01 -53.86 -21.93
CA LYS A 241 31.38 -53.26 -23.13
C LYS A 241 29.87 -53.06 -22.97
N ILE A 242 29.23 -53.73 -22.02
CA ILE A 242 27.79 -53.61 -21.77
C ILE A 242 27.51 -52.24 -21.18
N LYS A 243 26.66 -51.45 -21.86
CA LYS A 243 26.27 -50.12 -21.39
C LYS A 243 25.19 -50.20 -20.32
N ILE A 244 25.55 -49.83 -19.09
CA ILE A 244 24.64 -49.79 -17.93
C ILE A 244 24.53 -48.33 -17.47
N GLY A 245 23.44 -47.66 -17.82
CA GLY A 245 23.34 -46.22 -17.58
C GLY A 245 24.45 -45.45 -18.32
N LYS A 246 25.10 -44.49 -17.65
CA LYS A 246 26.23 -43.71 -18.21
C LYS A 246 27.59 -44.24 -17.75
N SER A 247 27.65 -44.77 -16.54
CA SER A 247 28.88 -45.12 -15.82
C SER A 247 28.78 -46.41 -14.99
N GLY A 248 27.64 -47.12 -15.06
CA GLY A 248 27.45 -48.39 -14.37
C GLY A 248 28.34 -49.51 -14.92
N SER A 249 28.51 -50.54 -14.12
CA SER A 249 29.35 -51.71 -14.44
C SER A 249 28.75 -53.00 -13.88
N ALA A 250 29.21 -54.12 -14.42
CA ALA A 250 28.80 -55.46 -14.00
C ALA A 250 30.01 -56.31 -13.59
N MET A 251 29.77 -57.27 -12.71
CA MET A 251 30.74 -58.23 -12.20
C MET A 251 30.04 -59.57 -11.95
N ILE A 252 30.74 -60.67 -12.16
CA ILE A 252 30.27 -62.01 -11.82
C ILE A 252 31.11 -62.51 -10.66
N VAL A 253 30.44 -62.99 -9.62
CA VAL A 253 31.04 -63.66 -8.47
C VAL A 253 30.44 -65.04 -8.26
N ASP A 254 31.11 -65.90 -7.51
CA ASP A 254 30.49 -67.14 -7.02
C ASP A 254 29.79 -66.96 -5.66
N GLY A 255 29.21 -68.06 -5.15
CA GLY A 255 28.52 -68.08 -3.86
C GLY A 255 29.38 -67.77 -2.64
N GLU A 256 30.72 -67.78 -2.76
CA GLU A 256 31.67 -67.42 -1.70
C GLU A 256 32.24 -66.01 -1.88
N GLY A 257 31.87 -65.31 -2.97
CA GLY A 257 32.29 -63.94 -3.25
C GLY A 257 33.62 -63.86 -3.98
N ARG A 258 34.09 -64.97 -4.60
CA ARG A 258 35.25 -64.93 -5.50
C ARG A 258 34.86 -64.29 -6.83
N VAL A 259 35.67 -63.36 -7.30
CA VAL A 259 35.52 -62.64 -8.55
C VAL A 259 35.85 -63.57 -9.72
N ILE A 260 34.84 -63.85 -10.53
CA ILE A 260 34.94 -64.72 -11.70
C ILE A 260 35.25 -63.89 -12.95
N ALA A 261 34.52 -62.79 -13.14
CA ALA A 261 34.70 -61.88 -14.27
C ALA A 261 34.27 -60.46 -13.90
N GLY A 262 34.94 -59.46 -14.47
CA GLY A 262 34.62 -58.06 -14.25
C GLY A 262 35.80 -57.14 -14.51
N ARG A 263 35.57 -55.84 -14.40
CA ARG A 263 36.58 -54.81 -14.66
C ARG A 263 37.84 -55.04 -13.81
N ASN A 264 39.00 -54.94 -14.46
CA ASN A 264 40.32 -55.12 -13.85
C ASN A 264 40.62 -56.53 -13.30
N LEU A 265 39.96 -57.59 -13.80
CA LEU A 265 40.19 -58.98 -13.37
C LEU A 265 41.69 -59.38 -13.32
N THR A 266 42.46 -59.03 -14.35
CA THR A 266 43.90 -59.38 -14.43
C THR A 266 44.71 -58.72 -13.31
N GLN A 267 44.44 -57.45 -12.98
CA GLN A 267 45.12 -56.74 -11.89
C GLN A 267 44.75 -57.35 -10.53
N HIS A 268 43.49 -57.73 -10.36
CA HIS A 268 43.02 -58.42 -9.15
C HIS A 268 43.69 -59.79 -9.00
N ALA A 269 43.83 -60.53 -10.09
CA ALA A 269 44.53 -61.80 -10.10
C ALA A 269 46.03 -61.67 -9.78
N GLU A 270 46.71 -60.66 -10.32
CA GLU A 270 48.12 -60.38 -10.00
C GLU A 270 48.31 -60.09 -8.50
N ALA A 271 47.42 -59.27 -7.91
CA ALA A 271 47.43 -58.98 -6.48
C ALA A 271 47.14 -60.23 -5.62
N ALA A 272 46.33 -61.16 -6.12
CA ALA A 272 46.04 -62.44 -5.50
C ALA A 272 47.13 -63.52 -5.73
N GLY A 273 48.20 -63.20 -6.47
CA GLY A 273 49.26 -64.17 -6.79
C GLY A 273 48.83 -65.26 -7.78
N TRP A 274 47.88 -64.93 -8.67
CA TRP A 274 47.30 -65.84 -9.69
C TRP A 274 46.55 -67.04 -9.11
N ASP A 275 46.09 -66.93 -7.87
CA ASP A 275 45.35 -67.95 -7.14
C ASP A 275 43.83 -67.63 -7.16
N PRO A 276 42.99 -68.39 -7.91
CA PRO A 276 41.56 -68.12 -8.00
C PRO A 276 40.86 -68.11 -6.63
N ASP A 277 41.34 -68.92 -5.67
CA ASP A 277 40.73 -69.02 -4.35
C ASP A 277 40.93 -67.74 -3.51
N LYS A 278 41.93 -66.93 -3.85
CA LYS A 278 42.23 -65.65 -3.20
C LYS A 278 41.61 -64.44 -3.90
N MET A 279 40.99 -64.62 -5.07
CA MET A 279 40.35 -63.54 -5.82
C MET A 279 39.00 -63.15 -5.23
N VAL A 280 38.91 -62.96 -3.91
CA VAL A 280 37.68 -62.56 -3.21
C VAL A 280 37.40 -61.09 -3.42
N LEU A 281 36.12 -60.72 -3.39
CA LEU A 281 35.67 -59.35 -3.57
C LEU A 281 36.11 -58.47 -2.39
N ASP A 282 37.07 -57.57 -2.63
CA ASP A 282 37.64 -56.67 -1.62
C ASP A 282 36.90 -55.32 -1.59
N PRO A 283 36.31 -54.91 -0.45
CA PRO A 283 35.67 -53.60 -0.30
C PRO A 283 36.59 -52.40 -0.61
N LYS A 284 37.92 -52.55 -0.53
CA LYS A 284 38.87 -51.49 -0.88
C LYS A 284 39.00 -51.29 -2.39
N ILE A 285 38.86 -52.37 -3.16
CA ILE A 285 39.01 -52.35 -4.62
C ILE A 285 37.64 -52.14 -5.28
N TYR A 286 36.61 -52.80 -4.75
CA TYR A 286 35.25 -52.83 -5.29
C TYR A 286 34.19 -52.50 -4.22
N PRO A 287 34.21 -51.28 -3.64
CA PRO A 287 33.37 -50.93 -2.49
C PRO A 287 31.87 -51.08 -2.75
N VAL A 288 31.39 -50.62 -3.91
CA VAL A 288 29.96 -50.67 -4.26
C VAL A 288 29.51 -52.10 -4.53
N PHE A 289 30.35 -52.92 -5.19
CA PHE A 289 30.02 -54.34 -5.41
C PHE A 289 30.07 -55.14 -4.10
N ALA A 290 30.96 -54.80 -3.16
CA ALA A 290 31.02 -55.44 -1.84
C ALA A 290 29.73 -55.20 -1.05
N LEU A 291 29.30 -53.94 -1.00
CA LEU A 291 28.02 -53.57 -0.40
C LEU A 291 26.84 -54.27 -1.09
N GLY A 292 26.84 -54.32 -2.42
CA GLY A 292 25.81 -55.03 -3.19
C GLY A 292 25.77 -56.54 -2.90
N TYR A 293 26.94 -57.17 -2.79
CA TYR A 293 27.08 -58.59 -2.48
C TYR A 293 26.65 -58.92 -1.04
N ASP A 294 27.05 -58.10 -0.06
CA ASP A 294 26.60 -58.25 1.33
C ASP A 294 25.08 -58.10 1.46
N HIS A 295 24.50 -57.13 0.75
CA HIS A 295 23.05 -56.98 0.69
C HIS A 295 22.35 -58.20 0.09
N TYR A 296 22.90 -58.76 -0.99
CA TYR A 296 22.41 -59.98 -1.59
C TYR A 296 22.42 -61.15 -0.59
N ARG A 297 23.53 -61.35 0.14
CA ARG A 297 23.66 -62.44 1.10
C ARG A 297 22.64 -62.37 2.24
N VAL A 298 22.26 -61.16 2.65
CA VAL A 298 21.33 -60.94 3.77
C VAL A 298 19.87 -60.90 3.31
N ARG A 299 19.57 -60.26 2.17
CA ARG A 299 18.19 -59.94 1.74
C ARG A 299 17.74 -60.62 0.44
N GLY A 300 18.62 -61.39 -0.21
CA GLY A 300 18.33 -62.08 -1.46
C GLY A 300 18.46 -61.19 -2.72
N PHE A 301 17.99 -61.72 -3.85
CA PHE A 301 18.11 -61.09 -5.17
C PHE A 301 17.26 -59.83 -5.34
N GLY A 302 17.57 -59.06 -6.39
CA GLY A 302 16.83 -57.87 -6.80
C GLY A 302 17.57 -56.54 -6.55
N PRO A 303 16.98 -55.42 -6.99
CA PRO A 303 17.61 -54.11 -6.93
C PRO A 303 17.55 -53.53 -5.51
N LYS A 304 18.64 -52.89 -5.08
CA LYS A 304 18.81 -52.23 -3.77
C LYS A 304 19.57 -50.92 -3.93
N HIS A 305 19.19 -49.92 -3.13
CA HIS A 305 19.95 -48.69 -2.99
C HIS A 305 21.02 -48.87 -1.93
N VAL A 306 22.22 -48.39 -2.22
CA VAL A 306 23.39 -48.36 -1.33
C VAL A 306 24.06 -47.01 -1.45
N GLU A 307 24.52 -46.48 -0.33
CA GLU A 307 25.25 -45.21 -0.31
C GLU A 307 26.74 -45.47 -0.11
N TRP A 308 27.55 -44.84 -0.95
CA TRP A 308 29.00 -44.87 -0.84
C TRP A 308 29.58 -43.54 -1.33
N ASP A 309 30.53 -42.97 -0.58
CA ASP A 309 31.17 -41.68 -0.90
C ASP A 309 30.17 -40.52 -1.17
N SER A 310 29.14 -40.42 -0.33
CA SER A 310 28.04 -39.44 -0.46
C SER A 310 27.25 -39.52 -1.80
N LYS A 311 27.37 -40.63 -2.52
CA LYS A 311 26.60 -40.92 -3.74
C LYS A 311 25.73 -42.15 -3.53
N THR A 312 24.51 -42.09 -4.03
CA THR A 312 23.59 -43.21 -4.01
C THR A 312 23.78 -44.05 -5.27
N TYR A 313 24.04 -45.33 -5.08
CA TYR A 313 24.17 -46.35 -6.10
C TYR A 313 22.98 -47.30 -6.02
N ILE A 314 22.59 -47.83 -7.16
CA ILE A 314 21.67 -48.95 -7.25
C ILE A 314 22.50 -50.16 -7.60
N THR A 315 22.50 -51.14 -6.69
CA THR A 315 23.11 -52.44 -6.88
C THR A 315 22.04 -53.50 -7.10
N MET A 316 22.32 -54.46 -7.95
CA MET A 316 21.41 -55.57 -8.23
C MET A 316 22.20 -56.86 -8.30
N ALA A 317 21.61 -57.93 -7.76
CA ALA A 317 22.16 -59.27 -7.83
C ALA A 317 21.17 -60.20 -8.53
N SER A 318 21.67 -61.02 -9.45
CA SER A 318 20.92 -62.06 -10.16
C SER A 318 21.67 -63.37 -10.17
N ALA A 319 20.95 -64.48 -9.99
CA ALA A 319 21.52 -65.81 -10.25
C ALA A 319 21.71 -66.02 -11.76
N LEU A 320 22.74 -66.79 -12.13
CA LEU A 320 22.97 -67.30 -13.49
C LEU A 320 22.79 -68.83 -13.57
N PRO A 321 21.58 -69.38 -13.27
CA PRO A 321 21.41 -70.80 -12.98
C PRO A 321 21.59 -71.74 -14.20
N ARG A 322 21.51 -71.22 -15.44
CA ARG A 322 21.55 -72.06 -16.65
C ARG A 322 22.95 -72.54 -17.05
N TYR A 323 24.01 -71.84 -16.63
CA TYR A 323 25.34 -72.01 -17.25
C TYR A 323 26.47 -72.29 -16.26
N SER A 324 26.30 -71.93 -14.99
CA SER A 324 27.25 -72.26 -13.92
C SER A 324 26.52 -72.33 -12.58
N GLN A 325 26.73 -73.40 -11.82
CA GLN A 325 26.11 -73.54 -10.51
C GLN A 325 26.72 -72.52 -9.55
N GLY A 326 25.89 -71.60 -9.04
CA GLY A 326 26.25 -70.68 -7.95
C GLY A 326 26.87 -69.35 -8.37
N TRP A 327 26.91 -69.00 -9.66
CA TRP A 327 27.35 -67.66 -10.08
C TRP A 327 26.25 -66.63 -9.92
N ILE A 328 26.67 -65.45 -9.47
CA ILE A 328 25.84 -64.30 -9.18
C ILE A 328 26.37 -63.14 -10.01
N LEU A 329 25.52 -62.63 -10.90
CA LEU A 329 25.76 -61.38 -11.62
C LEU A 329 25.41 -60.21 -10.70
N LEU A 330 26.42 -59.40 -10.37
CA LEU A 330 26.28 -58.15 -9.67
C LEU A 330 26.34 -57.00 -10.67
N ILE A 331 25.39 -56.08 -10.58
CA ILE A 331 25.35 -54.84 -11.36
C ILE A 331 25.37 -53.68 -10.38
N ALA A 332 26.16 -52.64 -10.67
CA ALA A 332 26.22 -51.43 -9.87
C ALA A 332 26.20 -50.20 -10.78
N ALA A 333 25.30 -49.26 -10.51
CA ALA A 333 25.23 -48.00 -11.25
C ALA A 333 24.79 -46.83 -10.35
N PRO A 334 25.32 -45.61 -10.54
CA PRO A 334 24.83 -44.44 -9.80
C PRO A 334 23.35 -44.16 -10.10
N GLU A 335 22.57 -43.78 -9.09
CA GLU A 335 21.14 -43.45 -9.26
C GLU A 335 20.94 -42.26 -10.23
N ASN A 336 21.85 -41.29 -10.22
CA ASN A 336 21.82 -40.11 -11.08
C ASN A 336 22.00 -40.42 -12.58
N ASP A 337 22.57 -41.58 -12.93
CA ASP A 337 22.70 -41.99 -14.34
C ASP A 337 21.33 -42.17 -15.00
N PHE A 338 20.36 -42.64 -14.20
CA PHE A 338 18.98 -42.81 -14.62
C PHE A 338 18.15 -41.56 -14.28
N GLY A 339 18.38 -40.89 -13.16
CA GLY A 339 17.59 -39.73 -12.72
C GLY A 339 17.79 -38.41 -13.48
N SER A 340 18.78 -38.32 -14.38
CA SER A 340 19.11 -37.04 -15.05
C SER A 340 17.97 -36.43 -15.89
N PHE A 341 17.05 -37.23 -16.43
CA PHE A 341 15.88 -36.73 -17.16
C PHE A 341 14.89 -35.97 -16.25
N ALA A 342 14.72 -36.43 -15.01
CA ALA A 342 13.79 -35.84 -14.06
C ALA A 342 14.27 -34.53 -13.48
N HIS A 343 15.57 -34.41 -13.22
CA HIS A 343 16.15 -33.15 -12.75
C HIS A 343 15.99 -32.03 -13.78
N GLN A 344 16.13 -32.34 -15.07
CA GLN A 344 15.97 -31.35 -16.14
C GLN A 344 14.50 -30.90 -16.27
N SER A 345 13.55 -31.85 -16.29
CA SER A 345 12.11 -31.53 -16.37
C SER A 345 11.61 -30.77 -15.13
N SER A 346 12.09 -31.15 -13.95
CA SER A 346 11.71 -30.49 -12.69
C SER A 346 12.23 -29.05 -12.62
N ARG A 347 13.47 -28.79 -13.05
CA ARG A 347 14.05 -27.44 -13.09
C ARG A 347 13.26 -26.49 -13.99
N GLN A 348 12.82 -26.96 -15.16
CA GLN A 348 11.97 -26.18 -16.06
C GLN A 348 10.61 -25.86 -15.42
N SER A 349 9.98 -26.83 -14.78
CA SER A 349 8.68 -26.64 -14.10
C SER A 349 8.77 -25.62 -12.96
N LEU A 350 9.85 -25.66 -12.16
CA LEU A 350 10.14 -24.65 -11.12
C LEU A 350 10.39 -23.26 -11.70
N GLN A 351 11.10 -23.16 -12.83
CA GLN A 351 11.31 -21.88 -13.53
C GLN A 351 9.98 -21.28 -14.01
N PHE A 352 9.11 -22.08 -14.63
CA PHE A 352 7.77 -21.62 -15.05
C PHE A 352 6.93 -21.17 -13.87
N ALA A 353 6.89 -21.95 -12.77
CA ALA A 353 6.19 -21.56 -11.54
C ALA A 353 6.72 -20.22 -10.98
N GLY A 354 8.04 -20.02 -10.99
CA GLY A 354 8.68 -18.77 -10.58
C GLY A 354 8.27 -17.58 -11.45
N ILE A 355 8.32 -17.74 -12.78
CA ILE A 355 7.92 -16.70 -13.75
C ILE A 355 6.45 -16.30 -13.56
N VAL A 356 5.54 -17.28 -13.45
CA VAL A 356 4.11 -17.01 -13.27
C VAL A 356 3.85 -16.32 -11.93
N THR A 357 4.58 -16.67 -10.88
CA THR A 357 4.50 -16.03 -9.56
C THR A 357 4.91 -14.56 -9.63
N VAL A 358 6.06 -14.26 -10.26
CA VAL A 358 6.53 -12.88 -10.45
C VAL A 358 5.53 -12.07 -11.27
N PHE A 359 5.00 -12.65 -12.35
CA PHE A 359 4.01 -11.98 -13.19
C PHE A 359 2.69 -11.69 -12.44
N SER A 360 2.24 -12.63 -11.60
CA SER A 360 1.04 -12.46 -10.77
C SER A 360 1.21 -11.35 -9.72
N LEU A 361 2.38 -11.27 -9.08
CA LEU A 361 2.72 -10.20 -8.14
C LEU A 361 2.78 -8.83 -8.84
N LEU A 362 3.34 -8.77 -10.05
CA LEU A 362 3.45 -7.55 -10.84
C LEU A 362 2.06 -7.05 -11.28
N LEU A 363 1.18 -7.93 -11.75
CA LEU A 363 -0.22 -7.63 -12.05
C LEU A 363 -0.97 -7.14 -10.79
N GLY A 364 -0.77 -7.80 -9.65
CA GLY A 364 -1.34 -7.38 -8.37
C GLY A 364 -0.90 -5.97 -7.97
N ALA A 365 0.38 -5.65 -8.10
CA ALA A 365 0.92 -4.33 -7.81
C ALA A 365 0.36 -3.25 -8.77
N LEU A 366 0.25 -3.56 -10.06
CA LEU A 366 -0.36 -2.67 -11.05
C LEU A 366 -1.83 -2.40 -10.74
N TYR A 367 -2.58 -3.44 -10.35
CA TYR A 367 -3.99 -3.29 -9.95
C TYR A 367 -4.14 -2.38 -8.73
N ILE A 368 -3.32 -2.56 -7.69
CA ILE A 368 -3.31 -1.69 -6.50
C ILE A 368 -2.99 -0.24 -6.88
N ARG A 369 -2.00 -0.04 -7.76
CA ARG A 369 -1.63 1.30 -8.25
C ARG A 369 -2.80 1.94 -9.02
N GLN A 370 -3.48 1.18 -9.87
CA GLN A 370 -4.65 1.66 -10.61
C GLN A 370 -5.79 2.02 -9.65
N LEU A 371 -6.10 1.17 -8.68
CA LEU A 371 -7.18 1.40 -7.71
C LEU A 371 -6.97 2.70 -6.92
N ARG A 372 -5.75 2.92 -6.40
CA ARG A 372 -5.38 4.17 -5.71
C ARG A 372 -5.50 5.40 -6.60
N ARG A 373 -5.11 5.27 -7.88
CA ARG A 373 -5.23 6.37 -8.85
C ARG A 373 -6.70 6.71 -9.12
N THR A 374 -7.55 5.71 -9.25
CA THR A 374 -9.00 5.86 -9.45
C THR A 374 -9.67 6.50 -8.23
N GLU A 375 -9.34 6.04 -7.01
CA GLU A 375 -9.86 6.65 -5.77
C GLU A 375 -9.46 8.12 -5.63
N ALA A 376 -8.22 8.46 -5.94
CA ALA A 376 -7.77 9.85 -5.96
C ALA A 376 -8.52 10.69 -7.00
N GLY A 377 -8.81 10.13 -8.18
CA GLY A 377 -9.63 10.77 -9.21
C GLY A 377 -11.07 11.03 -8.74
N ASN A 378 -11.71 10.02 -8.14
CA ASN A 378 -13.09 10.13 -7.66
C ASN A 378 -13.24 11.16 -6.53
N ARG A 379 -12.25 11.27 -5.63
CA ARG A 379 -12.25 12.30 -4.58
C ARG A 379 -12.20 13.71 -5.16
N ARG A 380 -11.37 13.93 -6.19
CA ARG A 380 -11.30 15.23 -6.88
C ARG A 380 -12.63 15.57 -7.56
N LEU A 381 -13.26 14.59 -8.21
CA LEU A 381 -14.55 14.75 -8.85
C LEU A 381 -15.66 15.11 -7.84
N ALA A 382 -15.67 14.46 -6.67
CA ALA A 382 -16.64 14.75 -5.62
C ALA A 382 -16.52 16.18 -5.06
N VAL A 383 -15.29 16.67 -4.86
CA VAL A 383 -15.05 18.07 -4.43
C VAL A 383 -15.55 19.05 -5.49
N GLN A 384 -15.26 18.79 -6.77
CA GLN A 384 -15.76 19.63 -7.87
C GLN A 384 -17.29 19.65 -7.94
N GLN A 385 -17.96 18.50 -7.76
CA GLN A 385 -19.42 18.45 -7.74
C GLN A 385 -20.03 19.26 -6.58
N SER A 386 -19.43 19.21 -5.38
CA SER A 386 -19.90 20.03 -4.26
C SER A 386 -19.72 21.53 -4.49
N GLN A 387 -18.62 21.94 -5.14
CA GLN A 387 -18.37 23.35 -5.48
C GLN A 387 -19.40 23.88 -6.47
N VAL A 388 -19.64 23.15 -7.57
CA VAL A 388 -20.64 23.53 -8.57
C VAL A 388 -22.05 23.58 -7.98
N ALA A 389 -22.39 22.66 -7.06
CA ALA A 389 -23.69 22.67 -6.38
C ALA A 389 -23.88 23.89 -5.48
N GLN A 390 -22.84 24.34 -4.76
CA GLN A 390 -22.89 25.53 -3.92
C GLN A 390 -23.06 26.82 -4.75
N GLU A 391 -22.30 26.96 -5.84
CA GLU A 391 -22.41 28.09 -6.76
C GLU A 391 -23.79 28.17 -7.42
N SER A 392 -24.29 27.04 -7.94
CA SER A 392 -25.62 26.97 -8.56
C SER A 392 -26.74 27.24 -7.56
N GLY A 393 -26.58 26.80 -6.29
CA GLY A 393 -27.55 27.03 -5.22
C GLY A 393 -27.66 28.52 -4.85
N ALA A 394 -26.53 29.21 -4.73
CA ALA A 394 -26.51 30.65 -4.44
C ALA A 394 -27.15 31.48 -5.56
N LEU A 395 -26.87 31.15 -6.83
CA LEU A 395 -27.52 31.79 -7.99
C LEU A 395 -29.04 31.60 -7.98
N GLN A 396 -29.52 30.40 -7.63
CA GLN A 396 -30.95 30.13 -7.53
C GLN A 396 -31.61 30.94 -6.40
N GLN A 397 -30.93 31.13 -5.27
CA GLN A 397 -31.44 31.96 -4.16
C GLN A 397 -31.58 33.43 -4.54
N VAL A 398 -30.59 33.99 -5.26
CA VAL A 398 -30.69 35.36 -5.79
C VAL A 398 -31.82 35.45 -6.83
N ALA A 399 -31.90 34.51 -7.78
CA ALA A 399 -32.88 34.57 -8.87
C ALA A 399 -34.35 34.51 -8.41
N VAL A 400 -34.63 33.89 -7.25
CA VAL A 400 -35.98 33.75 -6.69
C VAL A 400 -36.31 34.85 -5.66
N ALA A 401 -35.35 35.74 -5.35
CA ALA A 401 -35.54 36.79 -4.37
C ALA A 401 -36.65 37.78 -4.82
N PRO A 402 -37.68 38.01 -3.99
CA PRO A 402 -38.75 38.94 -4.30
C PRO A 402 -38.22 40.38 -4.31
N HIS A 403 -38.76 41.23 -5.19
CA HIS A 403 -38.38 42.65 -5.31
C HIS A 403 -36.91 42.91 -5.66
N LEU A 404 -36.19 41.93 -6.21
CA LEU A 404 -34.76 42.07 -6.56
C LEU A 404 -34.46 43.22 -7.53
N PHE A 405 -35.40 43.66 -8.36
CA PHE A 405 -35.21 44.81 -9.26
C PHE A 405 -36.03 46.04 -8.87
N ASP A 406 -36.67 46.01 -7.69
CA ASP A 406 -37.37 47.16 -7.14
C ASP A 406 -36.37 48.09 -6.45
N PRO A 407 -36.19 49.35 -6.92
CA PRO A 407 -35.23 50.29 -6.34
C PRO A 407 -35.63 50.76 -4.93
N ALA A 408 -36.89 50.56 -4.51
CA ALA A 408 -37.35 50.93 -3.16
C ALA A 408 -37.20 49.81 -2.11
N ALA A 409 -36.79 48.60 -2.51
CA ALA A 409 -36.64 47.44 -1.63
C ALA A 409 -35.17 47.10 -1.38
N ASP A 410 -34.83 46.67 -0.16
CA ASP A 410 -33.47 46.27 0.21
C ASP A 410 -33.08 44.95 -0.50
N ALA A 411 -31.91 44.93 -1.14
CA ALA A 411 -31.38 43.74 -1.84
C ALA A 411 -30.37 42.95 -1.01
N LEU A 412 -30.72 42.67 0.25
CA LEU A 412 -29.88 42.00 1.25
C LEU A 412 -29.33 40.66 0.76
N VAL A 413 -30.09 39.93 -0.06
CA VAL A 413 -29.68 38.65 -0.62
C VAL A 413 -28.40 38.74 -1.47
N LEU A 414 -28.12 39.89 -2.09
CA LEU A 414 -26.94 40.05 -2.94
C LEU A 414 -25.66 40.02 -2.11
N THR A 415 -25.59 40.83 -1.06
CA THR A 415 -24.43 40.92 -0.16
C THR A 415 -24.27 39.64 0.67
N GLU A 416 -25.38 39.00 1.08
CA GLU A 416 -25.36 37.69 1.74
C GLU A 416 -24.72 36.61 0.86
N GLN A 417 -25.22 36.43 -0.37
CA GLN A 417 -24.73 35.39 -1.28
C GLN A 417 -23.31 35.67 -1.76
N LEU A 418 -22.96 36.95 -1.94
CA LEU A 418 -21.58 37.36 -2.23
C LEU A 418 -20.62 36.97 -1.11
N ALA A 419 -20.94 37.26 0.16
CA ALA A 419 -20.08 36.90 1.28
C ALA A 419 -20.01 35.37 1.48
N GLN A 420 -21.11 34.65 1.26
CA GLN A 420 -21.16 33.19 1.42
C GLN A 420 -20.36 32.45 0.33
N VAL A 421 -20.50 32.83 -0.93
CA VAL A 421 -19.84 32.14 -2.07
C VAL A 421 -18.36 32.53 -2.17
N THR A 422 -18.02 33.80 -1.96
CA THR A 422 -16.62 34.27 -2.02
C THR A 422 -15.85 34.04 -0.72
N GLY A 423 -16.54 33.61 0.35
CA GLY A 423 -15.94 33.42 1.67
C GLY A 423 -15.52 34.73 2.35
N ALA A 424 -15.84 35.90 1.77
CA ALA A 424 -15.50 37.20 2.30
C ALA A 424 -15.97 37.36 3.75
N ARG A 425 -15.23 38.14 4.52
CA ARG A 425 -15.63 38.54 5.88
C ARG A 425 -16.82 39.49 5.81
N ARG A 426 -16.75 40.46 4.91
CA ARG A 426 -17.83 41.40 4.57
C ARG A 426 -17.98 41.55 3.07
N ALA A 427 -19.21 41.68 2.61
CA ALA A 427 -19.55 42.07 1.25
C ALA A 427 -20.42 43.30 1.30
N SER A 428 -20.09 44.33 0.52
CA SER A 428 -20.77 45.62 0.54
C SER A 428 -21.04 46.13 -0.87
N LEU A 429 -22.13 46.87 -0.99
CA LEU A 429 -22.61 47.45 -2.23
C LEU A 429 -22.74 48.97 -2.06
N TRP A 430 -22.10 49.71 -2.96
CA TRP A 430 -21.95 51.16 -2.90
C TRP A 430 -22.39 51.80 -4.20
N ARG A 431 -23.07 52.93 -4.12
CA ARG A 431 -23.62 53.69 -5.25
C ARG A 431 -23.12 55.12 -5.24
N PHE A 432 -22.86 55.69 -6.41
CA PHE A 432 -22.54 57.12 -6.53
C PHE A 432 -23.77 57.99 -6.31
N LEU A 433 -23.59 59.13 -5.65
CA LEU A 433 -24.59 60.19 -5.49
C LEU A 433 -24.06 61.50 -6.08
N HIS A 434 -24.97 62.43 -6.43
CA HIS A 434 -24.66 63.82 -6.77
C HIS A 434 -23.59 63.97 -7.87
N ASP A 435 -23.82 63.41 -9.07
CA ASP A 435 -22.91 63.44 -10.22
C ASP A 435 -21.49 62.89 -9.95
N GLY A 436 -21.35 62.00 -8.96
CA GLY A 436 -20.07 61.36 -8.59
C GLY A 436 -19.30 62.08 -7.48
N ALA A 437 -19.90 63.07 -6.80
CA ALA A 437 -19.29 63.80 -5.69
C ALA A 437 -19.20 62.98 -4.38
N ALA A 438 -20.06 61.96 -4.21
CA ALA A 438 -20.05 61.09 -3.04
C ALA A 438 -20.47 59.66 -3.41
N MET A 439 -20.20 58.69 -2.52
CA MET A 439 -20.77 57.34 -2.57
C MET A 439 -21.54 57.04 -1.29
N VAL A 440 -22.66 56.34 -1.42
CA VAL A 440 -23.44 55.80 -0.31
C VAL A 440 -23.35 54.28 -0.31
N CYS A 441 -23.19 53.69 0.87
CA CYS A 441 -23.32 52.25 1.07
C CYS A 441 -24.82 51.89 1.10
N ASP A 442 -25.31 51.24 0.05
CA ASP A 442 -26.70 50.77 0.03
C ASP A 442 -26.87 49.56 0.98
N ASP A 443 -25.92 48.64 1.04
CA ASP A 443 -25.92 47.53 2.01
C ASP A 443 -24.52 46.93 2.20
N THR A 444 -24.27 46.41 3.40
CA THR A 444 -23.08 45.66 3.80
C THR A 444 -23.49 44.51 4.70
N TYR A 445 -23.09 43.30 4.34
CA TYR A 445 -23.30 42.10 5.16
C TYR A 445 -21.97 41.62 5.78
N ASP A 446 -21.93 41.50 7.11
CA ASP A 446 -20.85 40.80 7.84
C ASP A 446 -21.26 39.34 8.08
N ARG A 447 -20.53 38.41 7.47
CA ARG A 447 -20.82 36.97 7.52
C ARG A 447 -20.57 36.36 8.91
N THR A 448 -19.66 36.91 9.69
CA THR A 448 -19.34 36.37 11.03
C THR A 448 -20.31 36.86 12.07
N GLN A 449 -20.75 38.11 11.96
CA GLN A 449 -21.76 38.68 12.86
C GLN A 449 -23.19 38.36 12.39
N ASN A 450 -23.35 37.96 11.12
CA ASN A 450 -24.64 37.73 10.47
C ASN A 450 -25.55 38.96 10.53
N THR A 451 -25.00 40.12 10.18
CA THR A 451 -25.66 41.44 10.31
C THR A 451 -25.50 42.28 9.05
N HIS A 452 -26.54 43.06 8.75
CA HIS A 452 -26.55 44.07 7.70
C HIS A 452 -26.34 45.48 8.27
N SER A 453 -25.57 46.28 7.56
CA SER A 453 -25.37 47.72 7.80
C SER A 453 -25.40 48.49 6.49
N GLY A 454 -25.75 49.77 6.52
CA GLY A 454 -25.93 50.58 5.31
C GLY A 454 -26.21 52.04 5.65
N GLY A 455 -26.24 52.90 4.65
CA GLY A 455 -26.48 54.35 4.76
C GLY A 455 -25.22 55.17 5.10
N PHE A 456 -24.04 54.57 5.11
CA PHE A 456 -22.78 55.31 5.29
C PHE A 456 -22.43 56.05 4.00
N GLU A 457 -22.23 57.37 4.08
CA GLU A 457 -21.86 58.22 2.95
C GLU A 457 -20.41 58.67 3.06
N MET A 458 -19.70 58.68 1.92
CA MET A 458 -18.32 59.12 1.83
C MET A 458 -18.13 60.06 0.64
N GLY A 459 -17.54 61.22 0.90
CA GLY A 459 -17.31 62.28 -0.10
C GLY A 459 -16.00 62.10 -0.88
N ARG A 460 -15.97 62.58 -2.12
CA ARG A 460 -14.79 62.50 -3.00
C ARG A 460 -13.60 63.32 -2.48
N GLU A 461 -13.83 64.43 -1.77
CA GLU A 461 -12.76 65.30 -1.25
C GLU A 461 -11.72 64.53 -0.41
N GLU A 462 -12.18 63.49 0.31
CA GLU A 462 -11.35 62.67 1.16
C GLU A 462 -10.86 61.38 0.47
N LEU A 463 -11.48 60.89 -0.61
CA LEU A 463 -11.15 59.60 -1.24
C LEU A 463 -10.90 59.69 -2.76
N GLY A 464 -10.45 60.83 -3.29
CA GLY A 464 -10.26 61.05 -4.74
C GLY A 464 -9.60 59.89 -5.51
N LYS A 465 -8.42 59.42 -5.06
CA LYS A 465 -7.71 58.29 -5.71
C LYS A 465 -8.48 56.96 -5.72
N PHE A 466 -9.36 56.76 -4.74
CA PHE A 466 -10.22 55.57 -4.66
C PHE A 466 -11.38 55.68 -5.66
N PHE A 467 -12.00 56.87 -5.74
CA PHE A 467 -13.07 57.16 -6.70
C PHE A 467 -12.56 57.04 -8.14
N ASP A 468 -11.39 57.63 -8.43
CA ASP A 468 -10.78 57.57 -9.76
C ASP A 468 -10.51 56.11 -10.19
N ALA A 469 -10.03 55.26 -9.28
CA ALA A 469 -9.77 53.84 -9.54
C ALA A 469 -11.05 53.02 -9.81
N ILE A 470 -12.20 53.43 -9.27
CA ILE A 470 -13.50 52.80 -9.53
C ILE A 470 -14.04 53.27 -10.90
N GLU A 471 -13.88 54.57 -11.22
CA GLU A 471 -14.32 55.17 -12.47
C GLU A 471 -13.50 54.72 -13.68
N GLU A 472 -12.23 54.33 -13.49
CA GLU A 472 -11.41 53.63 -14.50
C GLU A 472 -12.09 52.33 -14.99
N GLY A 473 -13.03 51.78 -14.21
CA GLY A 473 -13.91 50.69 -14.62
C GLY A 473 -13.24 49.30 -14.61
N SER A 474 -12.00 49.19 -14.12
CA SER A 474 -11.32 47.91 -13.97
C SER A 474 -11.42 47.39 -12.54
N SER A 475 -11.78 46.11 -12.36
CA SER A 475 -11.76 45.48 -11.04
C SER A 475 -10.33 45.36 -10.52
N PHE A 476 -10.11 45.68 -9.25
CA PHE A 476 -8.80 45.54 -8.63
C PHE A 476 -8.90 44.87 -7.26
N SER A 477 -7.85 44.16 -6.87
CA SER A 477 -7.73 43.56 -5.54
C SER A 477 -6.39 43.90 -4.92
N VAL A 478 -6.42 44.20 -3.63
CA VAL A 478 -5.26 44.59 -2.82
C VAL A 478 -5.18 43.65 -1.63
N SER A 479 -4.01 43.04 -1.41
CA SER A 479 -3.81 42.11 -0.29
C SER A 479 -3.73 42.81 1.08
N ASN A 480 -3.43 44.10 1.10
CA ASN A 480 -3.44 44.94 2.30
C ASN A 480 -3.88 46.37 1.97
N ALA A 481 -5.15 46.67 2.25
CA ALA A 481 -5.80 47.92 1.91
C ALA A 481 -5.17 49.13 2.63
N ALA A 482 -4.54 48.94 3.80
CA ALA A 482 -3.88 50.00 4.56
C ALA A 482 -2.55 50.49 3.95
N THR A 483 -2.02 49.78 2.95
CA THR A 483 -0.73 50.08 2.32
C THR A 483 -0.83 50.57 0.88
N ASP A 484 -1.96 50.36 0.21
CA ASP A 484 -2.19 50.83 -1.15
C ASP A 484 -2.78 52.25 -1.11
N GLU A 485 -2.15 53.16 -1.84
CA GLU A 485 -2.48 54.58 -1.82
C GLU A 485 -3.92 54.87 -2.26
N ARG A 486 -4.53 53.98 -3.06
CA ARG A 486 -5.93 54.08 -3.50
C ARG A 486 -6.89 53.68 -2.39
N THR A 487 -6.56 52.67 -1.59
CA THR A 487 -7.51 52.06 -0.63
C THR A 487 -7.25 52.44 0.83
N THR A 488 -6.11 53.06 1.16
CA THR A 488 -5.70 53.33 2.55
C THR A 488 -6.72 54.16 3.32
N ARG A 489 -7.37 55.14 2.66
CA ARG A 489 -8.40 55.96 3.32
C ARG A 489 -9.73 55.21 3.47
N PHE A 490 -10.08 54.36 2.49
CA PHE A 490 -11.24 53.48 2.60
C PHE A 490 -11.07 52.46 3.73
N GLU A 491 -9.86 51.89 3.89
CA GLU A 491 -9.55 50.98 5.00
C GLU A 491 -9.80 51.63 6.36
N ARG A 492 -9.31 52.86 6.56
CA ARG A 492 -9.47 53.61 7.80
C ARG A 492 -10.92 53.93 8.15
N LEU A 493 -11.74 54.22 7.13
CA LEU A 493 -13.13 54.63 7.31
C LEU A 493 -14.11 53.46 7.40
N VAL A 494 -13.84 52.35 6.70
CA VAL A 494 -14.83 51.29 6.49
C VAL A 494 -14.39 49.93 7.03
N MET A 495 -13.09 49.61 6.95
CA MET A 495 -12.57 48.25 7.21
C MET A 495 -11.96 48.08 8.61
N ARG A 496 -11.38 49.15 9.16
CA ARG A 496 -10.53 49.08 10.37
C ARG A 496 -11.25 48.55 11.60
N GLU A 497 -12.50 48.95 11.80
CA GLU A 497 -13.34 48.52 12.92
C GLU A 497 -13.56 47.00 12.91
N VAL A 498 -13.75 46.42 11.72
CA VAL A 498 -13.99 44.98 11.54
C VAL A 498 -12.69 44.19 11.38
N SER A 499 -11.55 44.87 11.43
CA SER A 499 -10.20 44.30 11.37
C SER A 499 -9.91 43.50 10.09
N THR A 500 -10.53 43.86 8.96
CA THR A 500 -10.26 43.25 7.66
C THR A 500 -9.05 43.87 6.98
N ARG A 501 -8.35 43.13 6.10
CA ARG A 501 -7.07 43.58 5.53
C ARG A 501 -7.05 43.62 4.01
N ALA A 502 -7.51 42.57 3.35
CA ALA A 502 -7.57 42.49 1.90
C ALA A 502 -8.89 43.07 1.40
N LEU A 503 -8.83 43.74 0.25
CA LEU A 503 -10.01 44.35 -0.38
C LEU A 503 -10.03 43.97 -1.87
N ALA A 504 -11.16 43.48 -2.36
CA ALA A 504 -11.42 43.34 -3.78
C ALA A 504 -12.60 44.24 -4.17
N VAL A 505 -12.37 45.12 -5.15
CA VAL A 505 -13.35 46.09 -5.62
C VAL A 505 -13.73 45.76 -7.05
N TYR A 506 -15.03 45.62 -7.28
CA TYR A 506 -15.64 45.35 -8.58
C TYR A 506 -16.55 46.52 -8.95
N PRO A 507 -16.18 47.33 -9.95
CA PRO A 507 -17.03 48.40 -10.44
C PRO A 507 -18.39 47.88 -10.91
N VAL A 508 -19.45 48.59 -10.55
CA VAL A 508 -20.82 48.30 -10.97
C VAL A 508 -21.14 49.19 -12.16
N HIS A 509 -21.32 48.60 -13.34
CA HIS A 509 -21.53 49.33 -14.59
C HIS A 509 -23.01 49.52 -14.92
N GLY A 510 -23.34 50.70 -15.43
CA GLY A 510 -24.62 51.03 -16.04
C GLY A 510 -24.49 51.41 -17.53
N PRO A 511 -25.60 51.82 -18.17
CA PRO A 511 -25.62 52.16 -19.60
C PRO A 511 -24.72 53.35 -20.00
N HIS A 512 -24.37 54.22 -19.05
CA HIS A 512 -23.69 55.50 -19.28
C HIS A 512 -22.39 55.68 -18.49
N GLY A 513 -21.91 54.68 -17.74
CA GLY A 513 -20.70 54.76 -16.92
C GLY A 513 -20.73 53.83 -15.70
N THR A 514 -19.77 53.98 -14.80
CA THR A 514 -19.74 53.28 -13.51
C THR A 514 -20.73 53.94 -12.56
N LEU A 515 -21.69 53.18 -12.04
CA LEU A 515 -22.74 53.65 -11.12
C LEU A 515 -22.37 53.45 -9.65
N GLY A 516 -21.33 52.67 -9.36
CA GLY A 516 -20.89 52.38 -8.01
C GLY A 516 -19.88 51.25 -7.97
N MET A 517 -19.80 50.56 -6.83
CA MET A 517 -18.90 49.42 -6.64
C MET A 517 -19.48 48.35 -5.73
N LEU A 518 -18.97 47.14 -5.89
CA LEU A 518 -19.09 46.03 -4.97
C LEU A 518 -17.73 45.82 -4.31
N ALA A 519 -17.70 45.84 -2.99
CA ALA A 519 -16.48 45.68 -2.21
C ALA A 519 -16.54 44.41 -1.35
N LEU A 520 -15.56 43.53 -1.52
CA LEU A 520 -15.37 42.30 -0.76
C LEU A 520 -14.15 42.46 0.15
N GLU A 521 -14.37 42.32 1.46
CA GLU A 521 -13.33 42.39 2.48
C GLU A 521 -12.87 40.97 2.89
N ASP A 522 -11.57 40.72 2.85
CA ASP A 522 -10.92 39.41 3.02
C ASP A 522 -11.56 38.26 2.19
N PRO A 523 -11.77 38.42 0.86
CA PRO A 523 -12.37 37.38 0.03
C PRO A 523 -11.41 36.22 -0.25
N VAL A 524 -11.95 35.01 -0.34
CA VAL A 524 -11.27 33.84 -0.91
C VAL A 524 -11.54 33.82 -2.41
N MET A 525 -10.85 34.68 -3.14
CA MET A 525 -11.12 34.87 -4.56
C MET A 525 -10.44 33.81 -5.44
N LEU A 526 -11.18 32.76 -5.78
CA LEU A 526 -10.75 31.72 -6.72
C LEU A 526 -11.12 32.12 -8.17
N PRO A 527 -10.31 31.77 -9.19
CA PRO A 527 -10.54 32.22 -10.57
C PRO A 527 -11.93 31.88 -11.15
N HIS A 528 -12.56 30.80 -10.69
CA HIS A 528 -13.90 30.41 -11.14
C HIS A 528 -15.02 31.25 -10.52
N LEU A 529 -14.78 31.92 -9.39
CA LEU A 529 -15.76 32.77 -8.72
C LEU A 529 -15.90 34.16 -9.36
N LEU A 530 -14.99 34.54 -10.26
CA LEU A 530 -15.02 35.83 -10.95
C LEU A 530 -16.33 36.02 -11.72
N TYR A 531 -16.78 34.99 -12.45
CA TYR A 531 -18.05 34.99 -13.18
C TYR A 531 -19.25 35.24 -12.26
N PHE A 532 -19.24 34.67 -11.05
CA PHE A 532 -20.31 34.85 -10.08
C PHE A 532 -20.36 36.30 -9.57
N VAL A 533 -19.21 36.88 -9.24
CA VAL A 533 -19.11 38.27 -8.77
C VAL A 533 -19.50 39.27 -9.88
N GLU A 534 -19.07 39.03 -11.12
CA GLU A 534 -19.46 39.85 -12.30
C GLU A 534 -20.97 39.81 -12.56
N LEU A 535 -21.60 38.64 -12.40
CA LEU A 535 -23.04 38.50 -12.53
C LEU A 535 -23.78 39.29 -11.45
N MET A 536 -23.31 39.25 -10.20
CA MET A 536 -23.89 40.03 -9.10
C MET A 536 -23.70 41.54 -9.30
N ALA A 537 -22.53 41.98 -9.78
CA ALA A 537 -22.27 43.36 -10.13
C ALA A 537 -23.20 43.84 -11.26
N SER A 538 -23.49 42.97 -12.24
CA SER A 538 -24.45 43.28 -13.32
C SER A 538 -25.88 43.45 -12.79
N ILE A 539 -26.32 42.58 -11.86
CA ILE A 539 -27.63 42.71 -11.20
C ILE A 539 -27.70 44.03 -10.42
N ALA A 540 -26.67 44.35 -9.63
CA ALA A 540 -26.61 45.61 -8.90
C ALA A 540 -26.66 46.83 -9.84
N GLY A 541 -25.98 46.78 -10.98
CA GLY A 541 -25.99 47.85 -11.98
C GLY A 541 -27.37 48.11 -12.56
N THR A 542 -28.16 47.05 -12.81
CA THR A 542 -29.55 47.22 -13.25
C THR A 542 -30.44 47.86 -12.19
N ARG A 543 -30.20 47.60 -10.90
CA ARG A 543 -30.92 48.23 -9.79
C ARG A 543 -30.59 49.72 -9.67
N PHE A 544 -29.31 50.06 -9.70
CA PHE A 544 -28.85 51.44 -9.57
C PHE A 544 -29.36 52.32 -10.71
N ALA A 545 -29.34 51.82 -11.95
CA ALA A 545 -29.87 52.53 -13.10
C ALA A 545 -31.38 52.84 -12.99
N ALA A 546 -32.16 51.97 -12.33
CA ALA A 546 -33.58 52.18 -12.11
C ALA A 546 -33.87 53.27 -11.05
N GLN A 547 -32.99 53.41 -10.05
CA GLN A 547 -33.13 54.35 -8.94
C GLN A 547 -32.75 55.79 -9.31
N ASP A 548 -31.66 55.99 -10.07
CA ASP A 548 -31.24 57.32 -10.55
C ASP A 548 -32.32 57.97 -11.45
N ALA A 549 -33.09 57.16 -12.19
CA ALA A 549 -34.21 57.63 -13.00
C ALA A 549 -35.40 58.17 -12.18
N LEU A 550 -35.57 57.71 -10.93
CA LEU A 550 -36.62 58.14 -10.00
C LEU A 550 -36.22 59.42 -9.24
N GLU A 551 -34.96 59.55 -8.83
CA GLU A 551 -34.46 60.69 -8.04
C GLU A 551 -34.39 62.00 -8.85
N ALA A 552 -34.21 61.93 -10.18
CA ALA A 552 -34.20 63.11 -11.05
C ALA A 552 -35.55 63.88 -11.11
N GLN A 553 -36.63 63.36 -10.51
CA GLN A 553 -37.98 63.94 -10.58
C GLN A 553 -38.43 64.77 -9.36
N GLN A 554 -37.67 64.91 -8.26
CA GLN A 554 -38.14 65.60 -7.04
C GLN A 554 -37.07 66.48 -6.35
N LYS A 555 -37.26 67.82 -6.28
CA LYS A 555 -36.50 68.75 -5.39
C LYS A 555 -37.24 70.07 -5.10
N PRO A 556 -37.30 70.57 -3.83
CA PRO A 556 -36.98 72.00 -3.53
C PRO A 556 -36.38 72.37 -2.13
N VAL A 557 -35.43 73.34 -2.13
CA VAL A 557 -35.20 74.64 -1.38
C VAL A 557 -35.17 74.82 0.19
N ALA A 558 -33.95 75.18 0.69
CA ALA A 558 -33.43 76.29 1.58
C ALA A 558 -33.67 76.54 3.11
N ASP A 559 -32.54 76.92 3.76
CA ASP A 559 -32.22 78.07 4.70
C ASP A 559 -32.19 78.03 6.27
N SER A 560 -30.94 78.10 6.81
CA SER A 560 -30.34 79.18 7.66
C SER A 560 -30.39 79.23 9.23
N LYS A 561 -29.19 79.44 9.84
CA LYS A 561 -28.76 80.44 10.88
C LYS A 561 -28.11 79.98 12.21
N THR A 562 -27.20 80.87 12.66
CA THR A 562 -26.00 80.83 13.54
C THR A 562 -26.23 81.25 15.02
N SER A 563 -25.34 80.86 15.96
CA SER A 563 -24.53 81.74 16.88
C SER A 563 -23.90 80.99 18.10
N ALA A 564 -22.85 81.60 18.71
CA ALA A 564 -21.86 81.01 19.64
C ALA A 564 -21.79 81.77 21.03
N PRO A 565 -20.76 81.61 21.91
CA PRO A 565 -20.78 80.91 23.22
C PRO A 565 -20.45 81.82 24.45
N VAL A 566 -20.23 81.27 25.68
CA VAL A 566 -19.18 81.67 26.70
C VAL A 566 -19.36 81.07 28.14
N ALA A 567 -18.24 80.47 28.64
CA ALA A 567 -17.57 80.39 29.96
C ALA A 567 -18.18 79.91 31.31
N VAL A 568 -17.27 79.29 32.07
CA VAL A 568 -17.33 78.42 33.28
C VAL A 568 -16.86 79.16 34.55
N THR A 569 -17.36 78.78 35.74
CA THR A 569 -16.64 78.92 37.04
C THR A 569 -17.03 77.78 38.02
N GLY A 570 -16.06 77.25 38.78
CA GLY A 570 -16.19 76.01 39.57
C GLY A 570 -16.20 76.13 41.11
N THR A 571 -16.61 74.99 41.70
CA THR A 571 -16.25 74.29 42.96
C THR A 571 -16.84 74.72 44.32
N PRO A 572 -17.11 73.79 45.29
CA PRO A 572 -16.36 72.56 45.63
C PRO A 572 -17.14 71.21 45.74
N MET A 573 -16.38 70.12 45.56
CA MET A 573 -16.75 68.69 45.63
C MET A 573 -17.01 68.19 47.05
N SER A 574 -18.16 67.53 47.27
CA SER A 574 -18.32 66.32 48.10
C SER A 574 -19.73 65.74 48.02
N ASP A 575 -20.18 65.37 46.82
CA ASP A 575 -21.33 64.49 46.58
C ASP A 575 -21.11 63.83 45.20
N ASN A 576 -21.42 62.54 45.03
CA ASN A 576 -21.34 61.86 43.71
C ASN A 576 -22.40 62.38 42.71
N LEU A 577 -23.16 63.42 43.08
CA LEU A 577 -24.18 64.04 42.26
C LEU A 577 -23.61 65.25 41.55
N LEU A 578 -23.61 65.17 40.22
CA LEU A 578 -23.20 66.23 39.33
C LEU A 578 -24.27 67.34 39.29
N MET A 579 -25.54 67.02 39.46
CA MET A 579 -26.64 68.00 39.56
C MET A 579 -27.79 67.47 40.42
N ARG A 580 -28.46 68.37 41.16
CA ARG A 580 -29.77 68.15 41.80
C ARG A 580 -30.73 69.28 41.41
N ALA A 581 -32.01 68.96 41.21
CA ALA A 581 -33.08 69.97 41.15
C ALA A 581 -33.46 70.44 42.58
N ASP A 582 -33.91 71.70 42.73
CA ASP A 582 -34.28 72.29 44.03
C ASP A 582 -35.43 71.53 44.74
N GLU A 583 -36.30 70.84 43.98
CA GLU A 583 -37.43 70.04 44.49
C GLU A 583 -37.02 68.79 45.30
N MET A 584 -35.73 68.40 45.30
CA MET A 584 -35.22 67.30 46.11
C MET A 584 -35.10 67.61 47.61
N ALA A 585 -35.12 68.89 48.02
CA ALA A 585 -34.98 69.25 49.43
C ALA A 585 -36.09 68.65 50.33
N ASP A 586 -37.26 68.36 49.76
CA ASP A 586 -38.41 67.75 50.45
C ASP A 586 -38.43 66.20 50.41
N VAL A 587 -37.54 65.56 49.65
CA VAL A 587 -37.50 64.09 49.50
C VAL A 587 -36.57 63.47 50.56
N THR A 588 -37.06 63.38 51.79
CA THR A 588 -36.28 62.85 52.93
C THR A 588 -36.55 61.36 53.26
N GLY A 589 -37.50 60.71 52.56
CA GLY A 589 -37.92 59.33 52.82
C GLY A 589 -37.80 58.40 51.62
N ALA A 590 -37.80 57.08 51.88
CA ALA A 590 -37.88 56.05 50.83
C ALA A 590 -39.28 56.03 50.20
N SER A 591 -39.37 56.28 48.90
CA SER A 591 -40.62 56.38 48.14
C SER A 591 -40.59 55.50 46.89
N ILE A 592 -41.75 54.97 46.50
CA ILE A 592 -41.93 54.28 45.22
C ILE A 592 -42.41 55.31 44.20
N TYR A 593 -41.70 55.41 43.09
CA TYR A 593 -42.01 56.29 41.97
C TYR A 593 -42.65 55.48 40.84
N PRO A 594 -43.88 55.80 40.43
CA PRO A 594 -44.62 54.98 39.46
C PRO A 594 -44.09 55.09 38.02
N SER A 595 -43.37 56.16 37.67
CA SER A 595 -42.95 56.45 36.29
C SER A 595 -41.68 57.29 36.24
N VAL A 596 -40.53 56.62 36.35
CA VAL A 596 -39.20 57.24 36.27
C VAL A 596 -38.57 56.92 34.92
N ALA A 597 -38.03 57.95 34.27
CA ALA A 597 -37.18 57.79 33.10
C ALA A 597 -35.71 57.81 33.56
N VAL A 598 -34.94 56.82 33.11
CA VAL A 598 -33.51 56.69 33.46
C VAL A 598 -32.68 56.60 32.19
N LEU A 599 -31.62 57.39 32.14
CA LEU A 599 -30.62 57.40 31.09
C LEU A 599 -29.27 57.09 31.74
N VAL A 600 -28.58 56.09 31.23
CA VAL A 600 -27.22 55.74 31.64
C VAL A 600 -26.30 56.07 30.49
N VAL A 601 -25.28 56.88 30.76
CA VAL A 601 -24.15 57.09 29.86
C VAL A 601 -22.97 56.31 30.41
N SER A 602 -22.40 55.42 29.61
CA SER A 602 -21.21 54.65 29.98
C SER A 602 -20.03 55.10 29.14
N PHE A 603 -18.91 55.42 29.76
CA PHE A 603 -17.65 55.77 29.08
C PHE A 603 -16.67 54.59 29.17
N SER A 604 -15.93 54.33 28.10
CA SER A 604 -14.81 53.38 28.14
C SER A 604 -13.62 54.02 28.85
N ASP A 605 -12.91 53.26 29.68
CA ASP A 605 -11.75 53.74 30.41
C ASP A 605 -10.61 54.11 29.44
N PRO A 606 -10.13 55.37 29.41
CA PRO A 606 -8.99 55.75 28.62
C PRO A 606 -7.68 55.28 29.28
N VAL A 607 -6.83 54.59 28.51
CA VAL A 607 -5.47 54.20 28.96
C VAL A 607 -4.54 55.40 28.74
N VAL A 608 -3.94 55.92 29.81
CA VAL A 608 -3.07 57.11 29.74
C VAL A 608 -1.69 56.81 30.34
N GLU A 609 -0.61 57.13 29.62
CA GLU A 609 0.78 56.81 30.01
C GLU A 609 1.59 58.02 30.52
N GLY A 610 1.00 59.22 30.65
CA GLY A 610 1.72 60.41 31.11
C GLY A 610 0.89 61.53 31.77
N ASN A 611 1.57 62.36 32.59
CA ASN A 611 0.93 63.44 33.38
C ASN A 611 0.29 64.55 32.53
N LYS A 612 0.81 64.84 31.32
CA LYS A 612 0.26 65.89 30.44
C LYS A 612 -1.06 65.46 29.79
N GLU A 613 -1.12 64.23 29.31
CA GLU A 613 -2.34 63.63 28.75
C GLU A 613 -3.41 63.46 29.84
N THR A 614 -2.99 63.09 31.06
CA THR A 614 -3.89 63.02 32.22
C THR A 614 -4.53 64.38 32.53
N ALA A 615 -3.76 65.47 32.50
CA ALA A 615 -4.29 66.82 32.74
C ALA A 615 -5.26 67.29 31.64
N ALA A 616 -4.98 66.97 30.37
CA ALA A 616 -5.87 67.29 29.25
C ALA A 616 -7.17 66.49 29.32
N LEU A 617 -7.10 65.21 29.67
CA LEU A 617 -8.26 64.36 29.86
C LEU A 617 -9.15 64.83 31.02
N ILE A 618 -8.56 65.22 32.16
CA ILE A 618 -9.32 65.78 33.29
C ILE A 618 -10.04 67.07 32.87
N ALA A 619 -9.39 67.93 32.08
CA ALA A 619 -10.02 69.15 31.58
C ALA A 619 -11.22 68.85 30.66
N LEU A 620 -11.10 67.83 29.80
CA LEU A 620 -12.18 67.39 28.93
C LEU A 620 -13.35 66.76 29.72
N ILE A 621 -13.05 65.90 30.70
CA ILE A 621 -14.08 65.33 31.60
C ILE A 621 -14.82 66.46 32.32
N ASN A 622 -14.12 67.46 32.82
CA ASN A 622 -14.74 68.62 33.47
C ASN A 622 -15.62 69.44 32.52
N GLN A 623 -15.21 69.59 31.25
CA GLN A 623 -16.02 70.25 30.22
C GLN A 623 -17.30 69.45 29.91
N LEU A 624 -17.18 68.14 29.68
CA LEU A 624 -18.32 67.25 29.43
C LEU A 624 -19.30 67.28 30.62
N ALA A 625 -18.78 67.19 31.84
CA ALA A 625 -19.58 67.26 33.06
C ALA A 625 -20.35 68.58 33.18
N THR A 626 -19.70 69.72 32.88
CA THR A 626 -20.36 71.04 32.90
C THR A 626 -21.47 71.13 31.84
N GLN A 627 -21.24 70.56 30.66
CA GLN A 627 -22.24 70.52 29.59
C GLN A 627 -23.44 69.65 29.96
N VAL A 628 -23.22 68.50 30.61
CA VAL A 628 -24.31 67.67 31.16
C VAL A 628 -25.14 68.44 32.16
N GLN A 629 -24.52 69.18 33.07
CA GLN A 629 -25.25 70.02 34.03
C GLN A 629 -26.14 71.05 33.31
N SER A 630 -25.62 71.71 32.28
CA SER A 630 -26.40 72.67 31.48
C SER A 630 -27.61 72.01 30.82
N VAL A 631 -27.41 70.88 30.13
CA VAL A 631 -28.49 70.14 29.47
C VAL A 631 -29.52 69.63 30.49
N ALA A 632 -29.05 69.15 31.65
CA ALA A 632 -29.91 68.65 32.70
C ALA A 632 -30.76 69.76 33.36
N GLN A 633 -30.22 70.97 33.50
CA GLN A 633 -30.97 72.15 33.95
C GLN A 633 -32.00 72.61 32.91
N GLU A 634 -31.61 72.69 31.64
CA GLU A 634 -32.50 73.08 30.53
C GLU A 634 -33.68 72.13 30.35
N GLU A 635 -33.44 70.83 30.44
CA GLU A 635 -34.48 69.80 30.28
C GLU A 635 -35.15 69.45 31.61
N HIS A 636 -34.91 70.21 32.69
CA HIS A 636 -35.52 70.01 34.01
C HIS A 636 -35.44 68.54 34.48
N LEU A 637 -34.23 67.97 34.46
CA LEU A 637 -33.96 66.64 34.99
C LEU A 637 -33.93 66.68 36.52
N PHE A 638 -34.31 65.55 37.14
CA PHE A 638 -34.39 65.43 38.60
C PHE A 638 -33.00 65.41 39.23
N ALA A 639 -32.10 64.59 38.71
CA ALA A 639 -30.72 64.48 39.18
C ALA A 639 -29.79 63.85 38.11
N VAL A 640 -28.49 64.14 38.23
CA VAL A 640 -27.42 63.46 37.50
C VAL A 640 -26.38 62.95 38.50
N GLU A 641 -26.18 61.64 38.56
CA GLU A 641 -25.20 60.97 39.41
C GLU A 641 -24.02 60.45 38.59
N VAL A 642 -22.81 60.52 39.15
CA VAL A 642 -21.58 59.99 38.56
C VAL A 642 -21.10 58.80 39.40
N ALA A 643 -20.98 57.64 38.77
CA ALA A 643 -20.56 56.40 39.39
C ALA A 643 -19.44 55.74 38.56
N GLY A 644 -18.19 56.05 38.90
CA GLY A 644 -17.02 55.56 38.17
C GLY A 644 -17.00 56.10 36.74
N HIS A 645 -17.02 55.21 35.75
CA HIS A 645 -17.05 55.55 34.32
C HIS A 645 -18.48 55.76 33.78
N ARG A 646 -19.50 55.85 34.65
CA ARG A 646 -20.91 55.95 34.25
C ARG A 646 -21.57 57.20 34.82
N MET A 647 -22.46 57.82 34.04
CA MET A 647 -23.35 58.88 34.49
C MET A 647 -24.81 58.42 34.39
N ILE A 648 -25.58 58.66 35.44
CA ILE A 648 -26.98 58.25 35.55
C ILE A 648 -27.84 59.51 35.66
N CYS A 649 -28.64 59.76 34.63
CA CYS A 649 -29.57 60.88 34.56
C CYS A 649 -31.01 60.39 34.82
N MET A 650 -31.74 61.09 35.67
CA MET A 650 -33.08 60.69 36.10
C MET A 650 -34.10 61.81 35.87
N ALA A 651 -35.31 61.45 35.46
CA ALA A 651 -36.47 62.35 35.39
C ALA A 651 -37.74 61.65 35.89
N GLY A 652 -38.66 62.41 36.49
CA GLY A 652 -39.96 61.88 36.95
C GLY A 652 -39.94 61.16 38.30
N CYS A 653 -38.96 61.43 39.17
CA CYS A 653 -38.91 60.92 40.55
C CYS A 653 -39.88 61.67 41.48
N THR A 654 -41.17 61.69 41.12
CA THR A 654 -42.27 62.32 41.86
C THR A 654 -43.29 61.27 42.29
N THR A 655 -44.00 61.50 43.40
CA THR A 655 -45.03 60.55 43.89
C THR A 655 -46.21 60.44 42.93
N GLU A 656 -46.47 61.48 42.14
CA GLU A 656 -47.42 61.47 41.03
C GLU A 656 -46.70 61.22 39.69
N PRO A 657 -47.30 60.47 38.75
CA PRO A 657 -46.68 60.21 37.45
C PRO A 657 -46.49 61.50 36.62
N ASP A 658 -45.25 61.80 36.25
CA ASP A 658 -44.92 62.90 35.34
C ASP A 658 -44.93 62.41 33.88
N PRO A 659 -45.95 62.78 33.06
CA PRO A 659 -46.06 62.31 31.69
C PRO A 659 -45.01 62.91 30.75
N THR A 660 -44.30 63.95 31.18
CA THR A 660 -43.29 64.64 30.37
C THR A 660 -41.87 64.17 30.66
N ALA A 661 -41.64 63.42 31.74
CA ALA A 661 -40.32 62.95 32.17
C ALA A 661 -39.55 62.20 31.06
N LEU A 662 -40.20 61.27 30.37
CA LEU A 662 -39.57 60.49 29.30
C LEU A 662 -39.17 61.35 28.09
N VAL A 663 -39.97 62.37 27.76
CA VAL A 663 -39.71 63.29 26.64
C VAL A 663 -38.55 64.22 26.98
N ARG A 664 -38.53 64.77 28.20
CA ARG A 664 -37.43 65.61 28.69
C ARG A 664 -36.12 64.84 28.70
N LEU A 665 -36.14 63.59 29.16
CA LEU A 665 -34.95 62.75 29.17
C LEU A 665 -34.48 62.35 27.76
N ALA A 666 -35.39 62.12 26.81
CA ALA A 666 -35.04 61.84 25.41
C ALA A 666 -34.41 63.06 24.72
N ASN A 667 -34.92 64.27 24.99
CA ASN A 667 -34.28 65.50 24.52
C ASN A 667 -32.90 65.68 25.14
N ALA A 668 -32.78 65.44 26.45
CA ALA A 668 -31.51 65.51 27.15
C ALA A 668 -30.51 64.51 26.57
N ALA A 669 -30.92 63.26 26.31
CA ALA A 669 -30.06 62.24 25.70
C ALA A 669 -29.54 62.66 24.32
N LEU A 670 -30.41 63.20 23.45
CA LEU A 670 -30.02 63.69 22.12
C LEU A 670 -29.05 64.87 22.20
N LYS A 671 -29.33 65.86 23.07
CA LYS A 671 -28.46 67.01 23.31
C LYS A 671 -27.11 66.60 23.90
N MET A 672 -27.11 65.70 24.89
CA MET A 672 -25.89 65.19 25.52
C MET A 672 -25.05 64.42 24.51
N ARG A 673 -25.66 63.55 23.70
CA ARG A 673 -24.96 62.86 22.60
C ARG A 673 -24.29 63.85 21.66
N GLU A 674 -25.02 64.82 21.12
CA GLU A 674 -24.46 65.82 20.20
C GLU A 674 -23.31 66.59 20.84
N THR A 675 -23.49 67.00 22.09
CA THR A 675 -22.49 67.75 22.85
C THR A 675 -21.24 66.94 23.13
N PHE A 676 -21.38 65.66 23.49
CA PHE A 676 -20.25 64.75 23.71
C PHE A 676 -19.52 64.45 22.41
N MET A 677 -20.24 64.16 21.33
CA MET A 677 -19.63 63.98 20.02
C MET A 677 -18.83 65.21 19.60
N GLY A 678 -19.39 66.42 19.77
CA GLY A 678 -18.70 67.67 19.46
C GLY A 678 -17.47 67.93 20.34
N ALA A 679 -17.57 67.68 21.65
CA ALA A 679 -16.46 67.89 22.58
C ALA A 679 -15.32 66.87 22.40
N LEU A 680 -15.65 65.60 22.16
CA LEU A 680 -14.66 64.56 21.86
C LEU A 680 -13.99 64.81 20.50
N ALA A 681 -14.77 65.17 19.47
CA ALA A 681 -14.21 65.56 18.17
C ALA A 681 -13.29 66.78 18.25
N ALA A 682 -13.65 67.81 19.03
CA ALA A 682 -12.79 68.97 19.25
C ALA A 682 -11.48 68.65 19.99
N ALA A 683 -11.48 67.56 20.76
CA ALA A 683 -10.32 67.05 21.47
C ALA A 683 -9.52 65.99 20.66
N ASP A 684 -9.92 65.71 19.42
CA ASP A 684 -9.35 64.65 18.55
C ASP A 684 -9.39 63.25 19.22
N LEU A 685 -10.45 62.99 19.98
CA LEU A 685 -10.69 61.72 20.64
C LEU A 685 -11.88 61.02 20.01
N GLU A 686 -11.75 59.71 19.86
CA GLU A 686 -12.85 58.86 19.39
C GLU A 686 -14.03 58.92 20.39
N PRO A 687 -15.27 58.83 19.91
CA PRO A 687 -16.42 58.73 20.79
C PRO A 687 -16.29 57.42 21.58
N VAL A 688 -16.01 57.54 22.88
CA VAL A 688 -15.80 56.38 23.78
C VAL A 688 -16.98 56.19 24.73
N PHE A 689 -18.19 56.62 24.36
CA PHE A 689 -19.35 56.52 25.24
C PHE A 689 -20.54 55.85 24.57
N THR A 690 -21.36 55.18 25.36
CA THR A 690 -22.65 54.62 24.94
C THR A 690 -23.76 55.12 25.85
N MET A 691 -25.00 55.14 25.35
CA MET A 691 -26.15 55.62 26.11
C MET A 691 -27.27 54.59 26.11
N GLY A 692 -27.89 54.39 27.27
CA GLY A 692 -28.99 53.45 27.46
C GLY A 692 -30.17 54.10 28.17
N MET A 693 -31.40 53.88 27.70
CA MET A 693 -32.60 54.43 28.31
C MET A 693 -33.68 53.38 28.59
N ASP A 694 -34.31 53.50 29.75
CA ASP A 694 -35.56 52.81 30.07
C ASP A 694 -36.52 53.73 30.82
N PHE A 695 -37.79 53.33 30.89
CA PHE A 695 -38.85 54.05 31.58
C PHE A 695 -39.75 53.10 32.37
N GLY A 696 -40.08 53.42 33.62
CA GLY A 696 -40.95 52.55 34.40
C GLY A 696 -40.91 52.80 35.91
N PRO A 697 -41.53 51.92 36.70
CA PRO A 697 -41.54 52.05 38.15
C PRO A 697 -40.16 51.78 38.74
N ALA A 698 -39.76 52.61 39.69
CA ALA A 698 -38.53 52.48 40.47
C ALA A 698 -38.78 52.95 41.91
N PHE A 699 -37.90 52.60 42.84
CA PHE A 699 -37.97 53.09 44.22
C PHE A 699 -36.65 53.75 44.59
N GLY A 700 -36.72 54.84 45.35
CA GLY A 700 -35.53 55.60 45.72
C GLY A 700 -35.70 56.36 47.02
N GLY A 701 -34.59 56.70 47.64
CA GLY A 701 -34.56 57.39 48.92
C GLY A 701 -33.17 57.77 49.37
N ALA A 702 -33.11 58.61 50.40
CA ALA A 702 -31.87 59.02 51.05
C ALA A 702 -31.28 57.86 51.89
N VAL A 703 -29.99 57.60 51.72
CA VAL A 703 -29.22 56.56 52.43
C VAL A 703 -27.97 57.18 53.07
N GLY A 704 -27.62 56.72 54.27
CA GLY A 704 -26.46 57.22 55.00
C GLY A 704 -26.82 58.38 55.93
N GLN A 705 -25.86 58.76 56.77
CA GLN A 705 -26.04 59.82 57.78
C GLN A 705 -25.00 60.93 57.64
N LEU A 706 -23.81 60.65 57.09
CA LEU A 706 -22.74 61.62 56.78
C LEU A 706 -21.77 61.00 55.73
N PRO A 707 -21.84 61.36 54.43
CA PRO A 707 -22.90 62.14 53.79
C PRO A 707 -24.18 61.31 53.58
N THR A 708 -25.30 62.01 53.40
CA THR A 708 -26.57 61.40 52.97
C THR A 708 -26.65 61.42 51.45
N VAL A 709 -26.82 60.26 50.82
CA VAL A 709 -26.84 60.09 49.35
C VAL A 709 -28.19 59.56 48.91
N PHE A 710 -28.80 60.19 47.91
CA PHE A 710 -30.01 59.68 47.27
C PHE A 710 -29.63 58.59 46.26
N ASN A 711 -30.32 57.45 46.28
CA ASN A 711 -30.11 56.37 45.31
C ASN A 711 -31.44 55.85 44.78
N LEU A 712 -31.43 55.33 43.55
CA LEU A 712 -32.58 54.77 42.85
C LEU A 712 -32.31 53.30 42.52
N TRP A 713 -33.25 52.43 42.88
CA TRP A 713 -33.22 51.02 42.55
C TRP A 713 -34.48 50.61 41.81
N GLY A 714 -34.34 49.56 40.99
CA GLY A 714 -35.45 48.97 40.28
C GLY A 714 -35.02 48.45 38.92
N GLN A 715 -35.91 47.67 38.33
CA GLN A 715 -35.68 47.07 37.02
C GLN A 715 -35.38 48.12 35.93
N THR A 716 -35.97 49.32 36.03
CA THR A 716 -35.74 50.40 35.06
C THR A 716 -34.29 50.90 35.06
N VAL A 717 -33.63 50.96 36.22
CA VAL A 717 -32.20 51.32 36.28
C VAL A 717 -31.37 50.22 35.64
N SER A 718 -31.58 48.95 36.04
CA SER A 718 -30.82 47.83 35.51
C SER A 718 -31.01 47.61 34.00
N LEU A 719 -32.21 47.88 33.47
CA LEU A 719 -32.46 47.81 32.03
C LEU A 719 -31.80 48.97 31.28
N ALA A 720 -31.82 50.20 31.83
CA ALA A 720 -31.12 51.33 31.23
C ALA A 720 -29.60 51.09 31.20
N GLU A 721 -29.02 50.55 32.27
CA GLU A 721 -27.62 50.13 32.32
C GLU A 721 -27.32 49.06 31.26
N LEU A 722 -28.14 48.02 31.18
CA LEU A 722 -27.98 46.97 30.18
C LEU A 722 -28.11 47.52 28.75
N MET A 723 -28.96 48.52 28.50
CA MET A 723 -29.04 49.19 27.20
C MET A 723 -27.76 49.95 26.88
N ALA A 724 -27.13 50.61 27.85
CA ALA A 724 -25.86 51.31 27.64
C ALA A 724 -24.71 50.33 27.40
N GLU A 725 -24.62 49.25 28.18
CA GLU A 725 -23.55 48.24 28.07
C GLU A 725 -23.69 47.37 26.81
N SER A 726 -24.92 47.09 26.38
CA SER A 726 -25.17 46.28 25.18
C SER A 726 -25.15 47.07 23.87
N ALA A 727 -25.05 48.41 23.93
CA ALA A 727 -24.91 49.25 22.75
C ALA A 727 -23.54 48.99 22.12
N ILE A 728 -23.54 48.68 20.82
CA ILE A 728 -22.32 48.28 20.08
C ILE A 728 -21.57 49.54 19.62
N ASP A 729 -22.30 50.48 19.04
CA ASP A 729 -21.69 51.65 18.42
C ASP A 729 -21.60 52.80 19.44
N PRO A 730 -20.41 53.38 19.66
CA PRO A 730 -20.29 54.55 20.49
C PRO A 730 -21.11 55.73 19.96
N GLY A 731 -21.60 56.57 20.86
CA GLY A 731 -22.51 57.67 20.55
C GLY A 731 -23.96 57.23 20.33
N THR A 732 -24.30 55.94 20.36
CA THR A 732 -25.70 55.52 20.20
C THR A 732 -26.50 55.58 21.50
N ILE A 733 -27.80 55.85 21.36
CA ILE A 733 -28.77 55.85 22.45
C ILE A 733 -29.68 54.64 22.26
N GLN A 734 -29.39 53.55 22.96
CA GLN A 734 -30.19 52.35 22.93
C GLN A 734 -31.32 52.43 23.96
N VAL A 735 -32.52 51.99 23.58
CA VAL A 735 -33.72 52.07 24.39
C VAL A 735 -34.48 50.75 24.39
N THR A 736 -35.25 50.51 25.44
CA THR A 736 -36.15 49.35 25.52
C THR A 736 -37.39 49.52 24.63
N GLU A 737 -38.09 48.43 24.32
CA GLU A 737 -39.38 48.45 23.61
C GLU A 737 -40.43 49.34 24.27
N ARG A 738 -40.37 49.48 25.60
CA ARG A 738 -41.29 50.34 26.35
C ARG A 738 -41.04 51.82 26.05
N VAL A 739 -39.78 52.25 25.98
CA VAL A 739 -39.42 53.62 25.58
C VAL A 739 -39.82 53.86 24.12
N TYR A 740 -39.50 52.92 23.22
CA TYR A 740 -39.93 52.98 21.82
C TYR A 740 -41.45 53.18 21.70
N THR A 741 -42.24 52.36 22.38
CA THR A 741 -43.71 52.40 22.28
C THR A 741 -44.27 53.75 22.71
N ASN A 742 -43.68 54.40 23.72
CA ASN A 742 -44.15 55.70 24.22
C ASN A 742 -43.63 56.90 23.41
N LEU A 743 -42.53 56.74 22.68
CA LEU A 743 -41.87 57.85 21.96
C LEU A 743 -41.93 57.75 20.43
N ARG A 744 -42.34 56.61 19.86
CA ARG A 744 -42.32 56.36 18.41
C ARG A 744 -43.06 57.39 17.55
N ASP A 745 -44.01 58.11 18.12
CA ASP A 745 -44.78 59.12 17.40
C ASP A 745 -44.05 60.47 17.30
N ARG A 746 -43.05 60.71 18.16
CA ARG A 746 -42.28 61.98 18.26
C ARG A 746 -40.81 61.85 17.90
N TYR A 747 -40.28 60.63 17.85
CA TYR A 747 -38.87 60.36 17.59
C TYR A 747 -38.70 59.22 16.59
N LEU A 748 -37.56 59.21 15.93
CA LEU A 748 -37.16 58.19 14.98
C LEU A 748 -36.35 57.12 15.69
N PHE A 749 -36.75 55.87 15.49
CA PHE A 749 -36.11 54.71 16.09
C PHE A 749 -35.73 53.69 15.01
N ARG A 750 -34.59 53.03 15.22
CA ARG A 750 -34.17 51.86 14.46
C ARG A 750 -34.32 50.61 15.32
N SER A 751 -34.96 49.56 14.80
CA SER A 751 -35.03 48.28 15.53
C SER A 751 -33.64 47.65 15.59
N ARG A 752 -33.21 47.25 16.79
CA ARG A 752 -31.91 46.58 17.04
C ARG A 752 -32.05 45.07 17.20
N GLY A 753 -33.29 44.55 17.26
CA GLY A 753 -33.57 43.13 17.42
C GLY A 753 -33.77 42.72 18.88
N SER A 754 -33.72 41.41 19.15
CA SER A 754 -33.96 40.86 20.49
C SER A 754 -32.68 40.78 21.32
N PHE A 755 -32.75 41.18 22.58
CA PHE A 755 -31.70 41.01 23.58
C PHE A 755 -32.20 40.13 24.72
N PHE A 756 -31.29 39.40 25.37
CA PHE A 756 -31.63 38.58 26.54
C PHE A 756 -31.34 39.35 27.82
N VAL A 757 -32.34 39.45 28.69
CA VAL A 757 -32.21 40.00 30.03
C VAL A 757 -32.21 38.87 31.04
N PRO A 758 -31.15 38.73 31.86
CA PRO A 758 -31.15 37.80 32.98
C PRO A 758 -32.41 37.97 33.83
N HIS A 759 -33.14 36.87 34.07
CA HIS A 759 -34.39 36.80 34.84
C HIS A 759 -35.66 37.36 34.19
N LEU A 760 -35.58 37.96 32.99
CA LEU A 760 -36.74 38.55 32.28
C LEU A 760 -36.95 37.96 30.87
N GLY A 761 -35.95 37.27 30.31
CA GLY A 761 -36.06 36.58 29.02
C GLY A 761 -35.70 37.47 27.83
N LEU A 762 -36.21 37.13 26.66
CA LEU A 762 -35.98 37.86 25.40
C LEU A 762 -36.84 39.14 25.35
N GLY A 763 -36.20 40.30 25.27
CA GLY A 763 -36.83 41.61 25.02
C GLY A 763 -36.38 42.21 23.69
N ARG A 764 -37.02 43.28 23.21
CA ARG A 764 -36.62 44.01 21.98
C ARG A 764 -35.99 45.36 22.29
N ALA A 765 -34.89 45.67 21.63
CA ALA A 765 -34.18 46.93 21.76
C ALA A 765 -34.32 47.78 20.49
N TYR A 766 -34.26 49.09 20.67
CA TYR A 766 -34.36 50.09 19.61
C TYR A 766 -33.27 51.14 19.82
N THR A 767 -32.79 51.77 18.76
CA THR A 767 -31.86 52.89 18.84
C THR A 767 -32.60 54.18 18.55
N LEU A 768 -32.54 55.14 19.48
CA LEU A 768 -33.08 56.49 19.32
C LEU A 768 -32.14 57.31 18.42
N ALA A 769 -32.60 57.58 17.19
CA ALA A 769 -31.77 58.24 16.18
C ALA A 769 -31.87 59.77 16.27
N ALA A 770 -33.09 60.31 16.17
CA ALA A 770 -33.35 61.75 16.16
C ALA A 770 -34.80 62.04 16.56
N ARG A 771 -35.11 63.33 16.75
CA ARG A 771 -36.49 63.81 16.83
C ARG A 771 -37.12 63.77 15.42
N ARG A 772 -38.41 63.44 15.33
CA ARG A 772 -39.17 63.51 14.08
C ARG A 772 -39.37 64.95 13.62
#